data_AF-A0AA88XCU0-F1
#
_entry.id   AF-A0AA88XCU0-F1
#
_cell.length_a   1.000
_cell.length_b   1.000
_cell.length_c   1.000
_cell.angle_alpha   90.00
_cell.angle_beta   90.00
_cell.angle_gamma   90.00
#
_symmetry.space_group_name_H-M   'P 1'
#
loop_
_entity.id
_entity.type
_entity.pdbx_description
1 polymer ?
#
loop_
_entity_poly.entity_id
_entity_poly.type
_entity_poly.pdbx_seq_one_letter_code
_entity_poly.pdbx_strand_id
1 'polypeptide(L)'
;MDLCGRLNILFGTEEYVRMRRELVLLREELKNYKHRDEQLRVICSGSIGEGVAYPTSDDDLMYYSSILRVVKSYREATQRVDLLMVPSDSSPGYCLLLDVNQTYPSNMIHVIDEMPFLSSSLWKEIDLRDGQSIHGPCLSQVIGPCEYDCALSIHVPSWPEVAYNWILRNQSHSWPSCELIQNITMAGCHVVPIGDQISAYHKHEWRISFSVAERTLMHSFNHVQFLTYNLLRLCLKRVIEKGSPDVLCSYFMKTTLFYTVENTPSQLWQAENIDTCFKTCLSVLYDYVYHEYCPNYFIPEYNMIKRKVNHTDRQPLLDMIRSLHGIGIVRTIHSCGESTCFDKHLSFSIIELKLDFELLSSAHFALAVASLCGVISTHDRNGILFKLFRLLQRNSAREMANIMFRYSIIFCCQKLIDHLLIQSRINKRNHGLHKTIETLLRIGYRVDVTTGKLTAATYMYLIGKTESALSHIRRLLSEYPPYALNLTLDNDTLAAYMDVLCSRGYAIGYKVRQAYAMDYFLIQDFLNALPPPLRIFISTFPDNISVPLEPLSYTYVLESLCYIRLEKFALLKKSTRCLVNRLDDLTDNYDIMFTRMCNGIIKYEQNDGQSACRWFASVHIIANTLQPVLFKSFSDSIMMYIACLLNRRFRTGR
;
A
#
# COMPACT_ATOMS: atom_id res chain seq x y z
N MET A 1 0.49 8.81 -31.18
CA MET A 1 1.21 8.70 -29.90
C MET A 1 2.61 8.20 -30.16
N ASP A 2 3.61 8.93 -29.67
CA ASP A 2 5.01 8.50 -29.70
C ASP A 2 5.23 7.27 -28.80
N LEU A 3 6.44 6.73 -28.81
CA LEU A 3 6.77 5.51 -28.09
C LEU A 3 6.70 5.70 -26.58
N CYS A 4 7.20 6.82 -26.05
CA CYS A 4 7.14 7.15 -24.63
C CYS A 4 5.69 7.27 -24.11
N GLY A 5 4.79 7.91 -24.86
CA GLY A 5 3.38 8.00 -24.49
C GLY A 5 2.72 6.63 -24.33
N ARG A 6 3.09 5.66 -25.16
CA ARG A 6 2.60 4.27 -25.06
C ARG A 6 3.21 3.52 -23.87
N LEU A 7 4.49 3.76 -23.57
CA LEU A 7 5.13 3.18 -22.38
C LEU A 7 4.55 3.74 -21.08
N ASN A 8 4.07 4.99 -21.08
CA ASN A 8 3.37 5.56 -19.93
C ASN A 8 2.08 4.81 -19.60
N ILE A 9 1.45 4.12 -20.56
CA ILE A 9 0.26 3.27 -20.33
C ILE A 9 0.62 2.02 -19.52
N LEU A 10 1.81 1.50 -19.75
CA LEU A 10 2.30 0.29 -19.10
C LEU A 10 2.92 0.60 -17.74
N PHE A 11 3.65 1.71 -17.63
CA PHE A 11 4.52 1.97 -16.49
C PHE A 11 4.18 3.26 -15.72
N GLY A 12 3.23 4.06 -16.20
CA GLY A 12 2.86 5.36 -15.63
C GLY A 12 3.60 6.56 -16.25
N THR A 13 2.98 7.74 -16.21
CA THR A 13 3.66 9.00 -16.54
C THR A 13 4.61 9.41 -15.41
N GLU A 14 5.49 10.38 -15.68
CA GLU A 14 6.41 10.91 -14.67
C GLU A 14 5.68 11.39 -13.41
N GLU A 15 4.54 12.06 -13.59
CA GLU A 15 3.69 12.53 -12.50
C GLU A 15 3.18 11.36 -11.65
N TYR A 16 2.59 10.33 -12.24
CA TYR A 16 2.12 9.17 -11.48
C TYR A 16 3.25 8.40 -10.81
N VAL A 17 4.41 8.24 -11.47
CA VAL A 17 5.58 7.58 -10.87
C VAL A 17 6.04 8.36 -9.63
N ARG A 18 6.14 9.70 -9.73
CA ARG A 18 6.46 10.58 -8.60
C ARG A 18 5.45 10.42 -7.48
N MET A 19 4.16 10.41 -7.80
CA MET A 19 3.10 10.20 -6.82
C MET A 19 3.20 8.85 -6.12
N ARG A 20 3.46 7.74 -6.84
CA ARG A 20 3.66 6.42 -6.22
C ARG A 20 4.84 6.40 -5.26
N ARG A 21 5.98 7.00 -5.63
CA ARG A 21 7.16 7.14 -4.75
C ARG A 21 6.80 7.91 -3.48
N GLU A 22 6.03 8.99 -3.62
CA GLU A 22 5.55 9.79 -2.49
C GLU A 22 4.60 9.02 -1.57
N LEU A 23 3.68 8.23 -2.13
CA LEU A 23 2.79 7.35 -1.35
C LEU A 23 3.60 6.39 -0.47
N VAL A 24 4.66 5.79 -1.04
CA VAL A 24 5.50 4.83 -0.32
C VAL A 24 6.35 5.50 0.77
N LEU A 25 6.98 6.65 0.47
CA LEU A 25 7.73 7.41 1.47
C LEU A 25 6.82 7.87 2.61
N LEU A 26 5.59 8.29 2.32
CA LEU A 26 4.65 8.65 3.37
C LEU A 26 4.26 7.43 4.20
N ARG A 27 3.93 6.30 3.58
CA ARG A 27 3.63 5.05 4.29
C ARG A 27 4.77 4.67 5.23
N GLU A 28 6.01 4.79 4.77
CA GLU A 28 7.22 4.58 5.57
C GLU A 28 7.30 5.52 6.77
N GLU A 29 7.11 6.83 6.58
CA GLU A 29 7.09 7.81 7.68
C GLU A 29 6.02 7.48 8.73
N LEU A 30 4.84 7.06 8.29
CA LEU A 30 3.73 6.70 9.18
C LEU A 30 4.00 5.43 9.97
N LYS A 31 4.55 4.39 9.32
CA LYS A 31 5.00 3.17 10.01
C LYS A 31 6.09 3.52 11.04
N ASN A 32 7.09 4.31 10.65
CA ASN A 32 8.15 4.78 11.54
C ASN A 32 7.64 5.59 12.72
N TYR A 33 6.57 6.37 12.52
CA TYR A 33 5.92 7.08 13.61
C TYR A 33 5.22 6.13 14.57
N LYS A 34 4.50 5.12 14.04
CA LYS A 34 3.82 4.07 14.84
C LYS A 34 4.82 3.32 15.74
N HIS A 35 5.96 2.93 15.17
CA HIS A 35 6.98 2.13 15.84
C HIS A 35 8.01 2.96 16.63
N ARG A 36 7.76 4.27 16.82
CA ARG A 36 8.71 5.16 17.49
C ARG A 36 9.04 4.70 18.91
N ASP A 37 8.03 4.33 19.69
CA ASP A 37 8.21 3.93 21.10
C ASP A 37 8.86 2.54 21.21
N GLU A 38 8.68 1.69 20.21
CA GLU A 38 9.34 0.38 20.05
C GLU A 38 10.79 0.53 19.56
N GLN A 39 11.25 1.75 19.29
CA GLN A 39 12.58 2.07 18.76
C GLN A 39 12.91 1.34 17.44
N LEU A 40 11.90 0.86 16.74
CA LEU A 40 11.99 0.13 15.49
C LEU A 40 11.74 1.09 14.33
N ARG A 41 12.50 0.92 13.26
CA ARG A 41 12.37 1.66 12.01
C ARG A 41 12.09 0.71 10.86
N VAL A 42 11.36 1.22 9.89
CA VAL A 42 10.96 0.54 8.65
C VAL A 42 11.46 1.35 7.47
N ILE A 43 11.95 0.65 6.45
CA ILE A 43 12.27 1.18 5.14
C ILE A 43 11.50 0.37 4.10
N CYS A 44 10.77 1.05 3.23
CA CYS A 44 10.08 0.44 2.08
C CYS A 44 11.01 0.46 0.85
N SER A 45 11.51 -0.70 0.46
CA SER A 45 12.48 -0.83 -0.63
C SER A 45 11.89 -1.53 -1.85
N GLY A 46 12.75 -2.01 -2.74
CA GLY A 46 12.34 -2.81 -3.90
C GLY A 46 11.49 -2.07 -4.92
N SER A 47 10.78 -2.83 -5.75
CA SER A 47 10.06 -2.31 -6.91
C SER A 47 9.05 -1.22 -6.54
N ILE A 48 8.25 -1.52 -5.51
CA ILE A 48 7.24 -0.62 -4.98
C ILE A 48 7.90 0.64 -4.41
N GLY A 49 8.95 0.48 -3.60
CA GLY A 49 9.74 1.61 -3.06
C GLY A 49 10.33 2.53 -4.13
N GLU A 50 10.55 2.01 -5.33
CA GLU A 50 11.12 2.73 -6.46
C GLU A 50 10.05 3.37 -7.38
N GLY A 51 8.76 3.18 -7.07
CA GLY A 51 7.63 3.73 -7.83
C GLY A 51 7.17 2.84 -8.98
N VAL A 52 7.56 1.56 -8.99
CA VAL A 52 7.16 0.57 -9.99
C VAL A 52 5.94 -0.19 -9.49
N ALA A 53 4.87 -0.21 -10.29
CA ALA A 53 3.61 -0.88 -9.95
C ALA A 53 3.32 -2.01 -10.92
N TYR A 54 3.52 -3.26 -10.49
CA TYR A 54 2.94 -4.42 -11.15
C TYR A 54 1.99 -5.12 -10.18
N PRO A 55 0.86 -5.69 -10.65
CA PRO A 55 -0.11 -6.37 -9.78
C PRO A 55 0.48 -7.50 -8.93
N THR A 56 1.57 -8.12 -9.37
CA THR A 56 2.26 -9.21 -8.66
C THR A 56 3.53 -8.75 -7.93
N SER A 57 3.68 -7.45 -7.65
CA SER A 57 4.86 -6.97 -6.91
C SER A 57 4.65 -7.21 -5.42
N ASP A 58 5.66 -7.81 -4.81
CA ASP A 58 5.83 -8.01 -3.39
C ASP A 58 6.21 -6.72 -2.66
N ASP A 59 5.75 -6.60 -1.42
CA ASP A 59 6.08 -5.48 -0.53
C ASP A 59 7.42 -5.77 0.19
N ASP A 60 8.52 -5.24 -0.35
CA ASP A 60 9.85 -5.32 0.25
C ASP A 60 10.03 -4.35 1.43
N LEU A 61 10.16 -4.88 2.65
CA LEU A 61 10.32 -4.10 3.87
C LEU A 61 11.63 -4.46 4.58
N MET A 62 12.41 -3.44 4.96
CA MET A 62 13.55 -3.61 5.86
C MET A 62 13.21 -3.02 7.22
N TYR A 63 13.32 -3.83 8.26
CA TYR A 63 13.16 -3.42 9.64
C TYR A 63 14.54 -3.30 10.29
N TYR A 64 14.76 -2.28 11.12
CA TYR A 64 15.99 -2.16 11.90
C TYR A 64 15.77 -1.39 13.21
N SER A 65 16.56 -1.71 14.22
CA SER A 65 16.52 -1.00 15.49
C SER A 65 17.27 0.33 15.39
N SER A 66 16.65 1.41 15.84
CA SER A 66 17.25 2.76 15.85
C SER A 66 18.19 3.03 17.02
N ILE A 67 18.28 2.11 17.98
CA ILE A 67 19.18 2.23 19.12
C ILE A 67 20.50 1.48 18.94
N LEU A 68 20.55 0.46 18.09
CA LEU A 68 21.77 -0.31 17.87
C LEU A 68 22.84 0.58 17.23
N ARG A 69 24.01 0.66 17.86
CA ARG A 69 25.14 1.43 17.38
C ARG A 69 26.19 0.50 16.79
N VAL A 70 26.32 0.56 15.47
CA VAL A 70 27.35 -0.17 14.72
C VAL A 70 28.41 0.80 14.20
N VAL A 71 29.68 0.45 14.35
CA VAL A 71 30.81 1.20 13.79
C VAL A 71 31.71 0.28 12.97
N LYS A 72 32.56 0.85 12.10
CA LYS A 72 33.54 0.07 11.32
C LYS A 72 34.92 0.02 11.98
N SER A 73 35.18 0.93 12.91
CA SER A 73 36.42 0.96 13.70
C SER A 73 36.15 1.50 15.10
N TYR A 74 36.87 0.99 16.10
CA TYR A 74 36.88 1.57 17.45
C TYR A 74 37.27 3.06 17.46
N ARG A 75 38.01 3.53 16.46
CA ARG A 75 38.37 4.94 16.33
C ARG A 75 37.19 5.84 15.97
N GLU A 76 36.14 5.28 15.38
CA GLU A 76 34.89 5.98 15.06
C GLU A 76 33.95 6.07 16.28
N ALA A 77 34.29 5.42 17.39
CA ALA A 77 33.47 5.37 18.59
C ALA A 77 33.56 6.66 19.41
N THR A 78 32.56 7.54 19.30
CA THR A 78 32.40 8.71 20.18
C THR A 78 31.45 8.44 21.35
N GLN A 79 30.80 7.27 21.39
CA GLN A 79 29.77 6.84 22.34
C GLN A 79 29.83 5.31 22.56
N ARG A 80 28.87 4.76 23.33
CA ARG A 80 28.70 3.30 23.49
C ARG A 80 28.46 2.65 22.12
N VAL A 81 29.31 1.68 21.76
CA VAL A 81 29.23 0.86 20.56
C VAL A 81 28.69 -0.50 20.94
N ASP A 82 27.67 -0.98 20.23
CA ASP A 82 27.10 -2.31 20.48
C ASP A 82 27.78 -3.37 19.61
N LEU A 83 27.96 -3.05 18.31
CA LEU A 83 28.55 -3.97 17.34
C LEU A 83 29.68 -3.30 16.56
N LEU A 84 30.73 -4.07 16.27
CA LEU A 84 31.78 -3.67 15.32
C LEU A 84 31.64 -4.49 14.03
N MET A 85 31.51 -3.80 12.91
CA MET A 85 31.48 -4.42 11.58
C MET A 85 32.91 -4.75 11.15
N VAL A 86 33.21 -6.04 10.96
CA VAL A 86 34.52 -6.55 10.55
C VAL A 86 34.41 -7.16 9.15
N PRO A 87 35.30 -6.84 8.21
CA PRO A 87 35.33 -7.51 6.90
C PRO A 87 35.42 -9.04 7.05
N SER A 88 34.69 -9.78 6.24
CA SER A 88 34.89 -11.23 6.14
C SER A 88 35.98 -11.55 5.11
N ASP A 89 36.69 -12.66 5.29
CA ASP A 89 37.65 -13.21 4.32
C ASP A 89 36.95 -13.87 3.11
N SER A 90 35.61 -13.89 3.07
CA SER A 90 34.82 -14.41 1.96
C SER A 90 34.67 -13.42 0.80
N SER A 91 33.65 -13.59 -0.05
CA SER A 91 33.44 -12.70 -1.20
C SER A 91 33.28 -11.23 -0.76
N PRO A 92 33.71 -10.25 -1.57
CA PRO A 92 33.46 -8.83 -1.29
C PRO A 92 31.97 -8.57 -1.08
N GLY A 93 31.64 -7.76 -0.07
CA GLY A 93 30.26 -7.44 0.30
C GLY A 93 29.68 -8.24 1.46
N TYR A 94 30.48 -9.11 2.09
CA TYR A 94 30.12 -9.79 3.34
C TYR A 94 30.98 -9.32 4.51
N CYS A 95 30.42 -9.38 5.72
CA CYS A 95 31.06 -8.97 6.95
C CYS A 95 30.63 -9.84 8.14
N LEU A 96 31.39 -9.78 9.23
CA LEU A 96 31.03 -10.29 10.54
C LEU A 96 30.67 -9.14 11.47
N LEU A 97 29.83 -9.40 12.48
CA LEU A 97 29.43 -8.41 13.48
C LEU A 97 29.92 -8.85 14.85
N LEU A 98 30.93 -8.17 15.37
CA LEU A 98 31.51 -8.45 16.68
C LEU A 98 30.67 -7.82 17.79
N ASP A 99 30.25 -8.61 18.78
CA ASP A 99 29.57 -8.14 19.99
C ASP A 99 30.57 -7.58 21.00
N VAL A 100 30.76 -6.26 20.95
CA VAL A 100 31.78 -5.56 21.74
C VAL A 100 31.49 -5.64 23.24
N ASN A 101 30.21 -5.58 23.62
CA ASN A 101 29.80 -5.51 25.02
C ASN A 101 29.31 -6.86 25.57
N GLN A 102 29.38 -7.93 24.78
CA GLN A 102 28.84 -9.26 25.13
C GLN A 102 27.38 -9.17 25.61
N THR A 103 26.59 -8.39 24.89
CA THR A 103 25.21 -8.07 25.25
C THR A 103 24.19 -9.08 24.75
N TYR A 104 24.56 -9.90 23.76
CA TYR A 104 23.63 -10.86 23.17
C TYR A 104 23.70 -12.23 23.88
N PRO A 105 22.59 -12.98 23.92
CA PRO A 105 22.55 -14.32 24.47
C PRO A 105 23.61 -15.25 23.85
N SER A 106 24.24 -16.11 24.66
CA SER A 106 25.33 -16.99 24.20
C SER A 106 24.91 -17.91 23.04
N ASN A 107 23.64 -18.27 22.93
CA ASN A 107 23.16 -19.06 21.80
C ASN A 107 23.19 -18.29 20.47
N MET A 108 23.12 -16.96 20.47
CA MET A 108 23.20 -16.11 19.27
C MET A 108 24.63 -15.76 18.86
N ILE A 109 25.62 -16.11 19.68
CA ILE A 109 27.02 -15.77 19.49
C ILE A 109 27.80 -16.99 19.00
N HIS A 110 28.64 -16.79 18.00
CA HIS A 110 29.66 -17.72 17.56
C HIS A 110 31.04 -17.13 17.86
N VAL A 111 31.92 -17.90 18.51
CA VAL A 111 33.29 -17.46 18.81
C VAL A 111 34.23 -17.85 17.68
N ILE A 112 34.91 -16.88 17.06
CA ILE A 112 35.96 -17.09 16.05
C ILE A 112 37.20 -16.40 16.58
N ASP A 113 38.32 -17.14 16.70
CA ASP A 113 39.59 -16.62 17.24
C ASP A 113 39.43 -15.85 18.56
N GLU A 114 38.71 -16.46 19.51
CA GLU A 114 38.40 -15.90 20.84
C GLU A 114 37.47 -14.67 20.83
N MET A 115 36.96 -14.26 19.67
CA MET A 115 36.10 -13.08 19.52
C MET A 115 34.62 -13.46 19.30
N PRO A 116 33.66 -12.82 20.00
CA PRO A 116 32.24 -13.16 19.94
C PRO A 116 31.52 -12.48 18.77
N PHE A 117 31.15 -13.24 17.74
CA PHE A 117 30.42 -12.74 16.57
C PHE A 117 28.93 -13.11 16.58
N LEU A 118 28.07 -12.19 16.16
CA LEU A 118 26.64 -12.38 16.08
C LEU A 118 26.26 -13.26 14.88
N SER A 119 25.52 -14.33 15.14
CA SER A 119 25.06 -15.28 14.13
C SER A 119 23.90 -14.74 13.29
N SER A 120 24.10 -14.63 11.97
CA SER A 120 23.06 -14.15 11.05
C SER A 120 21.91 -15.14 10.89
N SER A 121 22.17 -16.45 10.91
CA SER A 121 21.12 -17.46 10.79
C SER A 121 20.16 -17.42 11.98
N LEU A 122 20.69 -17.27 13.19
CA LEU A 122 19.89 -17.20 14.41
C LEU A 122 19.16 -15.86 14.54
N TRP A 123 19.79 -14.76 14.08
CA TRP A 123 19.13 -13.46 14.03
C TRP A 123 17.87 -13.49 13.17
N LYS A 124 17.91 -14.17 12.03
CA LYS A 124 16.77 -14.30 11.12
C LYS A 124 15.57 -15.02 11.76
N GLU A 125 15.82 -15.92 12.69
CA GLU A 125 14.79 -16.73 13.35
C GLU A 125 14.13 -16.03 14.54
N ILE A 126 14.65 -14.87 14.99
CA ILE A 126 14.15 -14.16 16.19
C ILE A 126 12.66 -13.79 16.10
N ASP A 127 12.17 -13.44 14.91
CA ASP A 127 10.77 -13.05 14.68
C ASP A 127 10.07 -14.00 13.70
N LEU A 128 10.56 -15.23 13.56
CA LEU A 128 9.89 -16.23 12.73
C LEU A 128 8.59 -16.67 13.40
N ARG A 129 7.46 -16.41 12.73
CA ARG A 129 6.11 -16.77 13.20
C ARG A 129 5.46 -17.84 12.33
N ASP A 130 4.44 -18.51 12.87
CA ASP A 130 3.64 -19.48 12.12
C ASP A 130 3.06 -18.84 10.84
N GLY A 131 3.26 -19.50 9.70
CA GLY A 131 2.80 -19.05 8.39
C GLY A 131 3.79 -18.15 7.62
N GLN A 132 4.99 -17.92 8.16
CA GLN A 132 6.09 -17.27 7.44
C GLN A 132 7.08 -18.30 6.87
N SER A 133 7.69 -17.99 5.73
CA SER A 133 8.75 -18.79 5.11
C SER A 133 10.02 -17.98 4.93
N ILE A 134 11.19 -18.62 4.99
CA ILE A 134 12.47 -17.93 4.75
C ILE A 134 12.74 -17.85 3.24
N HIS A 135 12.94 -16.63 2.72
CA HIS A 135 13.36 -16.37 1.34
C HIS A 135 14.60 -15.46 1.33
N GLY A 136 15.77 -16.04 1.06
CA GLY A 136 17.03 -15.29 1.12
C GLY A 136 17.26 -14.64 2.50
N PRO A 137 17.48 -13.32 2.60
CA PRO A 137 17.59 -12.61 3.88
C PRO A 137 16.24 -12.29 4.54
N CYS A 138 15.12 -12.57 3.86
CA CYS A 138 13.79 -12.13 4.26
C CYS A 138 12.98 -13.25 4.92
N LEU A 139 12.03 -12.83 5.75
CA LEU A 139 10.85 -13.60 6.13
C LEU A 139 9.71 -13.19 5.19
N SER A 140 9.25 -14.14 4.39
CA SER A 140 8.16 -13.97 3.43
C SER A 140 6.84 -14.39 4.04
N GLN A 141 5.79 -13.63 3.75
CA GLN A 141 4.43 -13.96 4.17
C GLN A 141 3.41 -13.51 3.13
N VAL A 142 2.39 -14.34 2.90
CA VAL A 142 1.24 -13.96 2.09
C VAL A 142 0.08 -13.57 3.01
N ILE A 143 -0.40 -12.34 2.87
CA ILE A 143 -1.57 -11.83 3.60
C ILE A 143 -2.60 -11.34 2.58
N GLY A 144 -3.68 -12.10 2.42
CA GLY A 144 -4.67 -11.86 1.37
C GLY A 144 -4.05 -12.02 -0.03
N PRO A 145 -4.23 -11.05 -0.96
CA PRO A 145 -3.62 -11.11 -2.28
C PRO A 145 -2.17 -10.57 -2.32
N CYS A 146 -1.61 -10.13 -1.19
CA CYS A 146 -0.32 -9.45 -1.14
C CYS A 146 0.76 -10.36 -0.52
N GLU A 147 1.93 -10.37 -1.15
CA GLU A 147 3.15 -10.99 -0.63
C GLU A 147 4.04 -9.91 0.01
N TYR A 148 4.62 -10.23 1.17
CA TYR A 148 5.45 -9.34 1.97
C TYR A 148 6.79 -10.01 2.26
N ASP A 149 7.88 -9.35 1.88
CA ASP A 149 9.24 -9.79 2.19
C ASP A 149 9.84 -8.85 3.24
N CYS A 150 10.07 -9.37 4.45
CA CYS A 150 10.58 -8.60 5.58
C CYS A 150 12.03 -9.00 5.91
N ALA A 151 12.98 -8.08 5.73
CA ALA A 151 14.36 -8.27 6.16
C ALA A 151 14.63 -7.59 7.52
N LEU A 152 15.06 -8.36 8.53
CA LEU A 152 15.53 -7.84 9.82
C LEU A 152 16.98 -7.38 9.69
N SER A 153 17.17 -6.15 9.25
CA SER A 153 18.46 -5.53 8.98
C SER A 153 19.05 -4.79 10.18
N ILE A 154 20.34 -4.47 10.11
CA ILE A 154 21.03 -3.59 11.05
C ILE A 154 21.60 -2.40 10.27
N HIS A 155 21.32 -1.18 10.74
CA HIS A 155 21.82 0.05 10.11
C HIS A 155 23.28 0.31 10.50
N VAL A 156 24.11 0.58 9.49
CA VAL A 156 25.51 0.98 9.64
C VAL A 156 25.61 2.43 9.16
N PRO A 157 25.74 3.42 10.05
CA PRO A 157 25.63 4.85 9.73
C PRO A 157 26.86 5.42 8.99
N SER A 158 27.69 4.56 8.41
CA SER A 158 28.95 4.92 7.75
C SER A 158 29.10 4.11 6.47
N TRP A 159 29.61 4.73 5.40
CA TRP A 159 29.81 4.04 4.12
C TRP A 159 30.89 2.95 4.22
N PRO A 160 30.66 1.72 3.73
CA PRO A 160 31.59 0.61 3.92
C PRO A 160 32.85 0.76 3.07
N GLU A 161 34.00 0.36 3.62
CA GLU A 161 35.32 0.57 2.98
C GLU A 161 35.44 -0.14 1.63
N VAL A 162 34.87 -1.35 1.55
CA VAL A 162 34.81 -2.16 0.32
C VAL A 162 34.09 -1.45 -0.84
N ALA A 163 33.32 -0.39 -0.56
CA ALA A 163 32.61 0.39 -1.57
C ALA A 163 33.18 1.81 -1.76
N TYR A 164 34.36 2.14 -1.23
CA TYR A 164 34.96 3.47 -1.45
C TYR A 164 35.35 3.74 -2.91
N ASN A 165 35.68 2.69 -3.66
CA ASN A 165 35.98 2.80 -5.10
C ASN A 165 34.78 3.36 -5.90
N TRP A 166 33.55 3.16 -5.44
CA TRP A 166 32.37 3.77 -6.06
C TRP A 166 32.35 5.29 -5.91
N ILE A 167 32.77 5.83 -4.75
CA ILE A 167 32.85 7.28 -4.50
C ILE A 167 33.91 7.93 -5.38
N LEU A 168 35.05 7.24 -5.55
CA LEU A 168 36.21 7.75 -6.30
C LEU A 168 36.07 7.57 -7.81
N ARG A 169 35.01 6.90 -8.28
CA ARG A 169 34.82 6.63 -9.70
C ARG A 169 34.58 7.93 -10.46
N ASN A 170 35.22 8.05 -11.63
CA ASN A 170 35.11 9.24 -12.47
C ASN A 170 33.67 9.41 -13.02
N GLN A 171 33.08 10.59 -12.83
CA GLN A 171 31.71 10.93 -13.27
C GLN A 171 31.73 11.65 -14.62
N SER A 172 32.17 10.98 -15.68
CA SER A 172 32.37 11.61 -17.01
C SER A 172 31.10 12.23 -17.61
N HIS A 173 29.90 11.83 -17.14
CA HIS A 173 28.62 12.29 -17.68
C HIS A 173 27.64 12.86 -16.64
N SER A 174 28.15 13.37 -15.51
CA SER A 174 27.38 14.16 -14.51
C SER A 174 26.26 13.42 -13.76
N TRP A 175 26.14 12.10 -13.90
CA TRP A 175 25.32 11.25 -13.03
C TRP A 175 26.14 10.06 -12.52
N PRO A 176 26.05 9.68 -11.24
CA PRO A 176 25.38 10.42 -10.15
C PRO A 176 26.03 11.78 -9.90
N SER A 177 25.28 12.78 -9.41
CA SER A 177 25.88 14.08 -9.05
C SER A 177 26.67 13.97 -7.73
N CYS A 178 27.61 14.89 -7.49
CA CYS A 178 28.35 14.94 -6.23
C CYS A 178 27.43 15.03 -5.00
N GLU A 179 26.35 15.82 -5.09
CA GLU A 179 25.35 15.94 -4.03
C GLU A 179 24.63 14.61 -3.78
N LEU A 180 24.26 13.89 -4.85
CA LEU A 180 23.62 12.58 -4.75
C LEU A 180 24.54 11.55 -4.09
N ILE A 181 25.83 11.53 -4.46
CA ILE A 181 26.84 10.67 -3.83
C ILE A 181 27.04 11.02 -2.36
N GLN A 182 27.10 12.31 -2.04
CA GLN A 182 27.23 12.76 -0.65
C GLN A 182 26.01 12.32 0.18
N ASN A 183 24.79 12.52 -0.32
CA ASN A 183 23.57 12.10 0.36
C ASN A 183 23.53 10.58 0.59
N ILE A 184 23.96 9.79 -0.40
CA ILE A 184 24.04 8.33 -0.28
C ILE A 184 25.09 7.91 0.75
N THR A 185 26.28 8.50 0.71
CA THR A 185 27.39 8.11 1.60
C THR A 185 27.13 8.52 3.06
N MET A 186 26.49 9.69 3.29
CA MET A 186 26.06 10.14 4.62
C MET A 186 24.96 9.26 5.23
N ALA A 187 24.12 8.62 4.41
CA ALA A 187 23.10 7.70 4.90
C ALA A 187 23.69 6.35 5.38
N GLY A 188 24.92 6.03 4.97
CA GLY A 188 25.60 4.78 5.28
C GLY A 188 25.03 3.59 4.49
N CYS A 189 25.04 2.41 5.10
CA CYS A 189 24.49 1.18 4.51
C CYS A 189 23.73 0.36 5.57
N HIS A 190 23.24 -0.80 5.17
CA HIS A 190 22.67 -1.77 6.10
C HIS A 190 23.40 -3.10 5.95
N VAL A 191 23.23 -3.99 6.91
CA VAL A 191 23.61 -5.40 6.78
C VAL A 191 22.37 -6.27 6.99
N VAL A 192 22.25 -7.34 6.21
CA VAL A 192 21.11 -8.26 6.22
C VAL A 192 21.57 -9.69 6.53
N PRO A 193 20.73 -10.52 7.18
CA PRO A 193 21.16 -11.79 7.75
C PRO A 193 21.27 -12.91 6.70
N ILE A 194 22.26 -12.81 5.82
CA ILE A 194 22.59 -13.85 4.85
C ILE A 194 24.10 -13.84 4.59
N GLY A 195 24.74 -14.99 4.78
CA GLY A 195 26.16 -15.16 4.49
C GLY A 195 26.43 -15.66 3.07
N ASP A 196 27.71 -15.69 2.70
CA ASP A 196 28.14 -16.23 1.42
C ASP A 196 28.01 -17.76 1.47
N GLN A 197 27.20 -18.35 0.59
CA GLN A 197 26.92 -19.80 0.58
C GLN A 197 28.17 -20.67 0.38
N ILE A 198 29.28 -20.08 -0.05
CA ILE A 198 30.56 -20.76 -0.27
C ILE A 198 31.47 -20.66 0.97
N SER A 199 31.20 -19.71 1.87
CA SER A 199 32.00 -19.48 3.07
C SER A 199 31.77 -20.56 4.12
N ALA A 200 32.83 -20.97 4.82
CA ALA A 200 32.71 -21.82 6.00
C ALA A 200 31.92 -21.15 7.13
N TYR A 201 31.86 -19.82 7.14
CA TYR A 201 31.17 -19.00 8.14
C TYR A 201 29.82 -18.47 7.64
N HIS A 202 29.22 -19.07 6.61
CA HIS A 202 27.99 -18.57 5.96
C HIS A 202 26.78 -18.38 6.90
N LYS A 203 26.75 -19.06 8.06
CA LYS A 203 25.70 -18.91 9.09
C LYS A 203 25.93 -17.71 10.03
N HIS A 204 27.13 -17.14 10.00
CA HIS A 204 27.58 -16.06 10.88
C HIS A 204 27.86 -14.77 10.12
N GLU A 205 28.10 -14.88 8.82
CA GLU A 205 28.28 -13.75 7.93
C GLU A 205 26.98 -13.01 7.63
N TRP A 206 27.14 -11.71 7.38
CA TRP A 206 26.10 -10.78 7.01
C TRP A 206 26.45 -10.17 5.67
N ARG A 207 25.44 -9.93 4.83
CA ARG A 207 25.63 -9.26 3.54
C ARG A 207 25.36 -7.78 3.68
N ILE A 208 26.25 -6.95 3.15
CA ILE A 208 26.04 -5.51 3.03
C ILE A 208 24.92 -5.26 2.03
N SER A 209 23.93 -4.46 2.44
CA SER A 209 22.79 -4.06 1.65
C SER A 209 22.84 -2.56 1.36
N PHE A 210 22.70 -2.22 0.07
CA PHE A 210 22.63 -0.86 -0.43
C PHE A 210 21.22 -0.45 -0.84
N SER A 211 20.16 -1.14 -0.39
CA SER A 211 18.77 -0.88 -0.83
C SER A 211 18.33 0.59 -0.69
N VAL A 212 18.79 1.29 0.35
CA VAL A 212 18.51 2.74 0.52
C VAL A 212 19.24 3.57 -0.54
N ALA A 213 20.50 3.26 -0.82
CA ALA A 213 21.29 3.92 -1.84
C ALA A 213 20.71 3.67 -3.24
N GLU A 214 20.34 2.41 -3.54
CA GLU A 214 19.68 2.02 -4.78
C GLU A 214 18.38 2.77 -4.98
N ARG A 215 17.50 2.81 -3.97
CA ARG A 215 16.24 3.57 -4.03
C ARG A 215 16.51 5.04 -4.30
N THR A 216 17.52 5.62 -3.66
CA THR A 216 17.91 7.03 -3.84
C THR A 216 18.39 7.30 -5.27
N LEU A 217 19.21 6.42 -5.85
CA LEU A 217 19.61 6.50 -7.26
C LEU A 217 18.41 6.36 -8.20
N MET A 218 17.54 5.38 -7.97
CA MET A 218 16.32 5.14 -8.76
C MET A 218 15.37 6.35 -8.72
N HIS A 219 15.27 7.03 -7.57
CA HIS A 219 14.47 8.25 -7.42
C HIS A 219 15.07 9.46 -8.13
N SER A 220 16.38 9.46 -8.38
CA SER A 220 17.08 10.53 -9.13
C SER A 220 16.96 10.42 -10.65
N PHE A 221 16.50 9.26 -11.15
CA PHE A 221 16.35 9.05 -12.58
C PHE A 221 15.32 9.98 -13.21
N ASN A 222 15.63 10.40 -14.44
CA ASN A 222 14.64 11.03 -15.30
C ASN A 222 13.62 9.99 -15.80
N HIS A 223 12.55 10.46 -16.42
CA HIS A 223 11.45 9.58 -16.82
C HIS A 223 11.85 8.55 -17.89
N VAL A 224 12.73 8.92 -18.83
CA VAL A 224 13.21 8.01 -19.91
C VAL A 224 14.04 6.87 -19.33
N GLN A 225 14.90 7.15 -18.35
CA GLN A 225 15.68 6.15 -17.60
C GLN A 225 14.74 5.19 -16.85
N PHE A 226 13.71 5.73 -16.18
CA PHE A 226 12.70 4.92 -15.49
C PHE A 226 11.90 4.03 -16.45
N LEU A 227 11.46 4.54 -17.60
CA LEU A 227 10.77 3.74 -18.62
C LEU A 227 11.69 2.64 -19.18
N THR A 228 12.97 2.95 -19.40
CA THR A 228 13.97 1.98 -19.87
C THR A 228 14.19 0.86 -18.85
N TYR A 229 14.27 1.19 -17.55
CA TYR A 229 14.34 0.18 -16.48
C TYR A 229 13.18 -0.81 -16.55
N ASN A 230 11.96 -0.28 -16.66
CA ASN A 230 10.74 -1.08 -16.66
C ASN A 230 10.61 -1.92 -17.92
N LEU A 231 11.08 -1.42 -19.07
CA LEU A 231 11.21 -2.22 -20.28
C LEU A 231 12.15 -3.41 -20.11
N LEU A 232 13.34 -3.19 -19.56
CA LEU A 232 14.30 -4.27 -19.27
C LEU A 232 13.69 -5.31 -18.33
N ARG A 233 13.01 -4.86 -17.27
CA ARG A 233 12.34 -5.76 -16.32
C ARG A 233 11.17 -6.53 -16.95
N LEU A 234 10.39 -5.89 -17.82
CA LEU A 234 9.33 -6.57 -18.57
C LEU A 234 9.90 -7.67 -19.47
N CYS A 235 11.00 -7.38 -20.18
CA CYS A 235 11.69 -8.35 -21.04
C CYS A 235 12.25 -9.52 -20.22
N LEU A 236 12.84 -9.21 -19.07
CA LEU A 236 13.30 -10.23 -18.12
C LEU A 236 12.15 -11.19 -17.79
N LYS A 237 11.04 -10.67 -17.27
CA LYS A 237 9.93 -11.50 -16.78
C LYS A 237 9.18 -12.27 -17.88
N ARG A 238 9.01 -11.64 -19.06
CA ARG A 238 8.14 -12.18 -20.11
C ARG A 238 8.86 -12.98 -21.18
N VAL A 239 10.17 -12.76 -21.34
CA VAL A 239 10.98 -13.36 -22.41
C VAL A 239 12.14 -14.15 -21.82
N ILE A 240 13.00 -13.51 -21.02
CA ILE A 240 14.24 -14.14 -20.51
C ILE A 240 13.93 -15.27 -19.54
N GLU A 241 13.15 -15.03 -18.48
CA GLU A 241 12.82 -16.04 -17.47
C GLU A 241 12.03 -17.22 -18.06
N LYS A 242 11.29 -17.02 -19.15
CA LYS A 242 10.58 -18.13 -19.82
C LYS A 242 11.53 -19.09 -20.54
N GLY A 243 12.65 -18.60 -21.08
CA GLY A 243 13.63 -19.43 -21.79
C GLY A 243 14.84 -19.82 -20.95
N SER A 244 15.14 -19.07 -19.89
CA SER A 244 16.28 -19.27 -19.00
C SER A 244 15.89 -18.86 -17.58
N PRO A 245 15.02 -19.64 -16.91
CA PRO A 245 14.54 -19.34 -15.56
C PRO A 245 15.70 -19.26 -14.56
N ASP A 246 15.59 -18.37 -13.58
CA ASP A 246 16.52 -18.20 -12.44
C ASP A 246 17.97 -17.81 -12.76
N VAL A 247 18.32 -17.58 -14.04
CA VAL A 247 19.68 -17.18 -14.45
C VAL A 247 19.94 -15.70 -14.19
N LEU A 248 19.04 -14.84 -14.67
CA LEU A 248 19.06 -13.39 -14.45
C LEU A 248 17.85 -13.00 -13.58
N CYS A 249 18.00 -11.93 -12.81
CA CYS A 249 16.93 -11.35 -12.00
C CYS A 249 16.90 -9.82 -12.16
N SER A 250 15.90 -9.17 -11.55
CA SER A 250 15.67 -7.72 -11.64
C SER A 250 16.88 -6.88 -11.22
N TYR A 251 17.74 -7.42 -10.34
CA TYR A 251 18.96 -6.77 -9.87
C TYR A 251 19.99 -6.56 -10.97
N PHE A 252 20.09 -7.49 -11.93
CA PHE A 252 20.95 -7.33 -13.11
C PHE A 252 20.45 -6.22 -14.02
N MET A 253 19.13 -6.09 -14.20
CA MET A 253 18.53 -5.02 -15.00
C MET A 253 18.80 -3.66 -14.38
N LYS A 254 18.67 -3.56 -13.04
CA LYS A 254 18.95 -2.33 -12.30
C LYS A 254 20.42 -1.93 -12.42
N THR A 255 21.33 -2.88 -12.21
CA THR A 255 22.78 -2.65 -12.30
C THR A 255 23.22 -2.27 -13.72
N THR A 256 22.68 -2.96 -14.73
CA THR A 256 22.89 -2.62 -16.15
C THR A 256 22.50 -1.18 -16.42
N LEU A 257 21.33 -0.76 -15.93
CA LEU A 257 20.88 0.61 -16.13
C LEU A 257 21.78 1.63 -15.40
N PHE A 258 22.17 1.38 -14.15
CA PHE A 258 23.08 2.27 -13.42
C PHE A 258 24.40 2.49 -14.18
N TYR A 259 25.05 1.41 -14.61
CA TYR A 259 26.28 1.53 -15.41
C TYR A 259 26.02 2.20 -16.76
N THR A 260 24.91 1.92 -17.43
CA THR A 260 24.61 2.56 -18.73
C THR A 260 24.42 4.07 -18.55
N VAL A 261 23.66 4.49 -17.55
CA VAL A 261 23.42 5.92 -17.27
C VAL A 261 24.71 6.65 -16.90
N GLU A 262 25.54 6.04 -16.05
CA GLU A 262 26.83 6.59 -15.63
C GLU A 262 27.80 6.79 -16.81
N ASN A 263 27.78 5.88 -17.79
CA ASN A 263 28.72 5.85 -18.91
C ASN A 263 28.16 6.45 -20.22
N THR A 264 27.03 7.16 -20.17
CA THR A 264 26.44 7.79 -21.36
C THR A 264 26.07 9.25 -21.12
N PRO A 265 26.17 10.12 -22.15
CA PRO A 265 25.80 11.52 -22.02
C PRO A 265 24.31 11.70 -21.75
N SER A 266 23.94 12.73 -20.97
CA SER A 266 22.54 13.01 -20.61
C SER A 266 21.62 13.28 -21.83
N GLN A 267 22.18 13.70 -22.96
CA GLN A 267 21.49 13.88 -24.24
C GLN A 267 20.96 12.56 -24.81
N LEU A 268 21.54 11.41 -24.44
CA LEU A 268 20.99 10.10 -24.82
C LEU A 268 19.63 9.88 -24.17
N TRP A 269 19.44 10.33 -22.93
CA TRP A 269 18.26 10.02 -22.11
C TRP A 269 17.08 10.97 -22.36
N GLN A 270 16.72 11.16 -23.63
CA GLN A 270 15.58 11.95 -24.11
C GLN A 270 14.51 11.03 -24.74
N ALA A 271 13.27 11.51 -24.82
CA ALA A 271 12.12 10.70 -25.22
C ALA A 271 12.27 10.12 -26.65
N GLU A 272 12.88 10.89 -27.55
CA GLU A 272 13.14 10.52 -28.94
C GLU A 272 14.13 9.36 -29.06
N ASN A 273 14.96 9.16 -28.04
CA ASN A 273 16.05 8.20 -28.01
C ASN A 273 15.72 6.93 -27.21
N ILE A 274 14.49 6.76 -26.72
CA ILE A 274 14.12 5.64 -25.83
C ILE A 274 14.47 4.25 -26.39
N ASP A 275 14.35 4.05 -27.71
CA ASP A 275 14.74 2.78 -28.36
C ASP A 275 16.27 2.57 -28.35
N THR A 276 17.04 3.64 -28.58
CA THR A 276 18.50 3.61 -28.47
C THR A 276 18.94 3.38 -27.02
N CYS A 277 18.30 4.03 -26.03
CA CYS A 277 18.56 3.80 -24.61
C CYS A 277 18.38 2.32 -24.25
N PHE A 278 17.23 1.75 -24.64
CA PHE A 278 16.91 0.36 -24.39
C PHE A 278 17.91 -0.60 -25.04
N LYS A 279 18.26 -0.38 -26.32
CA LYS A 279 19.27 -1.18 -27.03
C LYS A 279 20.65 -1.08 -26.40
N THR A 280 21.06 0.12 -25.96
CA THR A 280 22.35 0.31 -25.29
C THR A 280 22.43 -0.52 -24.01
N CYS A 281 21.36 -0.54 -23.20
CA CYS A 281 21.31 -1.42 -22.03
C CYS A 281 21.37 -2.91 -22.40
N LEU A 282 20.70 -3.33 -23.47
CA LEU A 282 20.79 -4.73 -23.94
C LEU A 282 22.20 -5.09 -24.41
N SER A 283 22.94 -4.18 -25.03
CA SER A 283 24.36 -4.38 -25.38
C SER A 283 25.22 -4.57 -24.14
N VAL A 284 25.05 -3.72 -23.11
CA VAL A 284 25.77 -3.88 -21.83
C VAL A 284 25.42 -5.21 -21.16
N LEU A 285 24.15 -5.60 -21.14
CA LEU A 285 23.72 -6.88 -20.59
C LEU A 285 24.29 -8.06 -21.38
N TYR A 286 24.32 -7.96 -22.71
CA TYR A 286 24.96 -8.95 -23.58
C TYR A 286 26.43 -9.10 -23.23
N ASP A 287 27.16 -8.00 -23.04
CA ASP A 287 28.58 -8.02 -22.68
C ASP A 287 28.83 -8.69 -21.33
N TYR A 288 27.94 -8.49 -20.35
CA TYR A 288 28.04 -9.19 -19.06
C TYR A 288 27.91 -10.70 -19.19
N VAL A 289 26.97 -11.18 -20.02
CA VAL A 289 26.80 -12.62 -20.27
C VAL A 289 27.94 -13.17 -21.13
N TYR A 290 28.41 -12.38 -22.10
CA TYR A 290 29.47 -12.79 -23.02
C TYR A 290 30.81 -12.90 -22.31
N HIS A 291 31.16 -11.95 -21.44
CA HIS A 291 32.42 -11.97 -20.68
C HIS A 291 32.30 -12.68 -19.32
N GLU A 292 31.12 -13.20 -18.98
CA GLU A 292 30.83 -13.84 -17.69
C GLU A 292 31.18 -12.94 -16.49
N TYR A 293 31.00 -11.63 -16.67
CA TYR A 293 31.37 -10.61 -15.69
C TYR A 293 30.32 -9.51 -15.63
N CYS A 294 29.55 -9.48 -14.55
CA CYS A 294 28.63 -8.39 -14.21
C CYS A 294 29.05 -7.81 -12.85
N PRO A 295 29.75 -6.66 -12.80
CA PRO A 295 30.20 -6.08 -11.55
C PRO A 295 28.99 -5.57 -10.76
N ASN A 296 28.99 -5.74 -9.44
CA ASN A 296 28.04 -5.00 -8.60
C ASN A 296 28.29 -3.50 -8.72
N TYR A 297 27.23 -2.70 -8.64
CA TYR A 297 27.34 -1.26 -8.87
C TYR A 297 28.19 -0.53 -7.81
N PHE A 298 28.03 -0.89 -6.53
CA PHE A 298 28.75 -0.29 -5.40
C PHE A 298 30.06 -1.01 -5.06
N ILE A 299 30.14 -2.32 -5.34
CA ILE A 299 31.32 -3.16 -5.08
C ILE A 299 31.75 -3.85 -6.39
N PRO A 300 32.45 -3.18 -7.30
CA PRO A 300 32.81 -3.75 -8.62
C PRO A 300 33.56 -5.08 -8.57
N GLU A 301 34.32 -5.31 -7.51
CA GLU A 301 35.06 -6.54 -7.25
C GLU A 301 34.13 -7.75 -7.06
N TYR A 302 32.87 -7.52 -6.68
CA TYR A 302 31.84 -8.56 -6.58
C TYR A 302 31.17 -8.82 -7.94
N ASN A 303 31.62 -9.87 -8.63
CA ASN A 303 31.00 -10.34 -9.88
C ASN A 303 29.68 -11.10 -9.62
N MET A 304 28.55 -10.47 -9.91
CA MET A 304 27.21 -10.98 -9.61
C MET A 304 26.76 -12.15 -10.49
N ILE A 305 27.32 -12.28 -11.71
CA ILE A 305 26.94 -13.34 -12.66
C ILE A 305 27.74 -14.63 -12.44
N LYS A 306 28.82 -14.55 -11.66
CA LYS A 306 29.69 -15.67 -11.36
C LYS A 306 28.88 -16.83 -10.79
N ARG A 307 29.00 -18.01 -11.42
CA ARG A 307 28.30 -19.27 -11.06
C ARG A 307 26.77 -19.23 -11.19
N LYS A 308 26.18 -18.20 -11.80
CA LYS A 308 24.73 -18.16 -12.12
C LYS A 308 24.41 -18.60 -13.54
N VAL A 309 25.32 -18.33 -14.49
CA VAL A 309 25.19 -18.75 -15.88
C VAL A 309 26.05 -20.00 -16.08
N ASN A 310 25.40 -21.14 -16.33
CA ASN A 310 26.11 -22.37 -16.70
C ASN A 310 26.44 -22.36 -18.20
N HIS A 311 27.42 -23.18 -18.62
CA HIS A 311 27.82 -23.27 -20.03
C HIS A 311 26.66 -23.59 -20.99
N THR A 312 25.64 -24.32 -20.51
CA THR A 312 24.45 -24.70 -21.29
C THR A 312 23.49 -23.53 -21.53
N ASP A 313 23.42 -22.58 -20.61
CA ASP A 313 22.42 -21.49 -20.64
C ASP A 313 22.97 -20.22 -21.30
N ARG A 314 24.31 -20.10 -21.36
CA ARG A 314 25.00 -18.91 -21.88
C ARG A 314 24.62 -18.60 -23.32
N GLN A 315 24.73 -19.57 -24.23
CA GLN A 315 24.46 -19.33 -25.65
C GLN A 315 22.98 -19.00 -25.93
N PRO A 316 21.99 -19.76 -25.38
CA PRO A 316 20.58 -19.39 -25.49
C PRO A 316 20.28 -17.98 -24.98
N LEU A 317 20.88 -17.58 -23.85
CA LEU A 317 20.68 -16.26 -23.27
C LEU A 317 21.25 -15.15 -24.16
N LEU A 318 22.44 -15.34 -24.73
CA LEU A 318 23.06 -14.41 -25.68
C LEU A 318 22.20 -14.24 -26.95
N ASP A 319 21.69 -15.34 -27.50
CA ASP A 319 20.84 -15.32 -28.69
C ASP A 319 19.51 -14.62 -28.41
N MET A 320 18.95 -14.81 -27.22
CA MET A 320 17.74 -14.11 -26.79
C MET A 320 17.94 -12.61 -26.62
N ILE A 321 19.02 -12.18 -25.94
CA ILE A 321 19.35 -10.76 -25.79
C ILE A 321 19.60 -10.12 -27.17
N ARG A 322 20.30 -10.81 -28.07
CA ARG A 322 20.55 -10.34 -29.44
C ARG A 322 19.24 -10.20 -30.24
N SER A 323 18.32 -11.15 -30.09
CA SER A 323 16.99 -11.09 -30.71
C SER A 323 16.21 -9.87 -30.22
N LEU A 324 16.15 -9.65 -28.90
CA LEU A 324 15.51 -8.47 -28.30
C LEU A 324 16.10 -7.15 -28.81
N HIS A 325 17.43 -7.10 -28.94
CA HIS A 325 18.13 -5.94 -29.49
C HIS A 325 17.73 -5.67 -30.96
N GLY A 326 17.55 -6.73 -31.76
CA GLY A 326 17.23 -6.62 -33.20
C GLY A 326 15.79 -6.21 -33.52
N ILE A 327 14.80 -6.57 -32.69
CA ILE A 327 13.38 -6.37 -33.03
C ILE A 327 12.81 -5.00 -32.63
N GLY A 328 13.48 -4.27 -31.73
CA GLY A 328 13.05 -2.94 -31.23
C GLY A 328 11.83 -2.99 -30.29
N ILE A 329 11.58 -1.89 -29.56
CA ILE A 329 10.63 -1.86 -28.44
C ILE A 329 9.21 -2.33 -28.80
N VAL A 330 8.66 -1.90 -29.95
CA VAL A 330 7.27 -2.21 -30.33
C VAL A 330 7.06 -3.72 -30.47
N ARG A 331 7.97 -4.41 -31.17
CA ARG A 331 7.89 -5.87 -31.34
C ARG A 331 8.19 -6.59 -30.03
N THR A 332 9.12 -6.07 -29.23
CA THR A 332 9.40 -6.58 -27.89
C THR A 332 8.16 -6.60 -27.02
N ILE A 333 7.40 -5.50 -26.94
CA ILE A 333 6.16 -5.44 -26.15
C ILE A 333 5.10 -6.40 -26.68
N HIS A 334 5.01 -6.55 -28.00
CA HIS A 334 4.13 -7.54 -28.63
C HIS A 334 4.51 -8.97 -28.24
N SER A 335 5.81 -9.28 -28.20
CA SER A 335 6.32 -10.60 -27.77
C SER A 335 6.10 -10.87 -26.27
N CYS A 336 6.00 -9.82 -25.46
CA CYS A 336 5.70 -9.91 -24.04
C CYS A 336 4.21 -10.20 -23.74
N GLY A 337 3.34 -10.14 -24.76
CA GLY A 337 1.88 -10.31 -24.63
C GLY A 337 1.15 -9.05 -24.16
N GLU A 338 1.77 -7.87 -24.28
CA GLU A 338 1.22 -6.58 -23.84
C GLU A 338 0.69 -5.75 -25.03
N SER A 339 0.21 -6.42 -26.07
CA SER A 339 -0.18 -5.80 -27.36
C SER A 339 -1.34 -4.82 -27.24
N THR A 340 -2.21 -4.98 -26.24
CA THR A 340 -3.37 -4.11 -25.99
C THR A 340 -2.99 -2.66 -25.72
N CYS A 341 -1.81 -2.41 -25.14
CA CYS A 341 -1.32 -1.06 -24.87
C CYS A 341 -0.76 -0.36 -26.13
N PHE A 342 -0.59 -1.09 -27.23
CA PHE A 342 -0.09 -0.58 -28.50
C PHE A 342 -1.17 -0.53 -29.59
N ASP A 343 -2.42 -0.76 -29.24
CA ASP A 343 -3.52 -0.51 -30.17
C ASP A 343 -3.51 0.97 -30.59
N LYS A 344 -3.54 1.22 -31.90
CA LYS A 344 -3.53 2.59 -32.46
C LYS A 344 -4.81 3.36 -32.09
N HIS A 345 -5.82 2.69 -31.54
CA HIS A 345 -7.12 3.24 -31.22
C HIS A 345 -7.28 3.71 -29.75
N LEU A 346 -6.31 3.49 -28.84
CA LEU A 346 -6.43 4.03 -27.47
C LEU A 346 -6.26 5.56 -27.47
N SER A 347 -7.30 6.26 -27.03
CA SER A 347 -7.27 7.72 -26.83
C SER A 347 -6.49 8.10 -25.56
N PHE A 348 -5.98 9.33 -25.49
CA PHE A 348 -5.28 9.86 -24.30
C PHE A 348 -6.14 9.75 -23.03
N SER A 349 -7.45 9.97 -23.15
CA SER A 349 -8.38 9.85 -22.03
C SER A 349 -8.35 8.44 -21.42
N ILE A 350 -8.38 7.36 -22.24
CA ILE A 350 -8.33 5.94 -21.80
C ILE A 350 -7.13 5.67 -20.89
N ILE A 351 -6.01 6.29 -21.23
CA ILE A 351 -4.76 6.15 -20.51
C ILE A 351 -4.84 6.85 -19.16
N GLU A 352 -5.28 8.10 -19.17
CA GLU A 352 -5.40 8.93 -17.98
C GLU A 352 -6.31 8.28 -16.93
N LEU A 353 -7.41 7.69 -17.35
CA LEU A 353 -8.31 6.92 -16.48
C LEU A 353 -7.65 5.67 -15.89
N LYS A 354 -6.97 4.87 -16.72
CA LYS A 354 -6.30 3.66 -16.22
C LYS A 354 -5.30 4.02 -15.12
N LEU A 355 -4.57 5.12 -15.31
CA LEU A 355 -3.61 5.63 -14.35
C LEU A 355 -4.27 6.21 -13.09
N ASP A 356 -5.35 6.98 -13.24
CA ASP A 356 -6.15 7.48 -12.12
C ASP A 356 -6.67 6.32 -11.25
N PHE A 357 -7.25 5.29 -11.89
CA PHE A 357 -7.79 4.13 -11.19
C PHE A 357 -6.71 3.29 -10.54
N GLU A 358 -5.61 2.96 -11.23
CA GLU A 358 -4.49 2.21 -10.65
C GLU A 358 -3.89 2.94 -9.44
N LEU A 359 -3.79 4.27 -9.49
CA LEU A 359 -3.29 5.06 -8.38
C LEU A 359 -4.23 4.99 -7.17
N LEU A 360 -5.54 5.19 -7.38
CA LEU A 360 -6.55 5.24 -6.32
C LEU A 360 -6.86 3.87 -5.72
N SER A 361 -6.87 2.83 -6.55
CA SER A 361 -7.03 1.43 -6.14
C SER A 361 -5.74 0.79 -5.64
N SER A 362 -4.60 1.50 -5.71
CA SER A 362 -3.32 0.94 -5.28
C SER A 362 -3.41 0.47 -3.83
N ALA A 363 -2.99 -0.78 -3.60
CA ALA A 363 -2.88 -1.35 -2.25
C ALA A 363 -2.07 -0.43 -1.33
N HIS A 364 -1.09 0.30 -1.87
CA HIS A 364 -0.30 1.30 -1.15
C HIS A 364 -1.13 2.46 -0.61
N PHE A 365 -2.06 3.02 -1.38
CA PHE A 365 -2.95 4.06 -0.90
C PHE A 365 -3.81 3.54 0.27
N ALA A 366 -4.43 2.37 0.11
CA ALA A 366 -5.20 1.73 1.16
C ALA A 366 -4.35 1.42 2.41
N LEU A 367 -3.15 0.87 2.24
CA LEU A 367 -2.22 0.55 3.33
C LEU A 367 -1.65 1.79 4.01
N ALA A 368 -1.44 2.90 3.29
CA ALA A 368 -1.02 4.17 3.87
C ALA A 368 -2.13 4.75 4.75
N VAL A 369 -3.38 4.74 4.26
CA VAL A 369 -4.57 5.11 5.04
C VAL A 369 -4.70 4.20 6.26
N ALA A 370 -4.60 2.88 6.10
CA ALA A 370 -4.68 1.92 7.21
C ALA A 370 -3.54 2.08 8.24
N SER A 371 -2.29 2.30 7.78
CA SER A 371 -1.13 2.54 8.66
C SER A 371 -1.38 3.77 9.52
N LEU A 372 -1.96 4.80 8.92
CA LEU A 372 -2.33 6.00 9.65
C LEU A 372 -3.47 5.75 10.64
N CYS A 373 -4.52 5.02 10.24
CA CYS A 373 -5.59 4.60 11.15
C CYS A 373 -5.02 3.86 12.37
N GLY A 374 -4.02 2.99 12.15
CA GLY A 374 -3.29 2.30 13.21
C GLY A 374 -2.50 3.25 14.12
N VAL A 375 -1.80 4.24 13.56
CA VAL A 375 -1.12 5.28 14.37
C VAL A 375 -2.13 6.06 15.23
N ILE A 376 -3.27 6.40 14.64
CA ILE A 376 -4.33 7.15 15.30
C ILE A 376 -4.96 6.28 16.40
N SER A 377 -5.18 4.98 16.16
CA SER A 377 -5.81 4.06 17.11
C SER A 377 -4.95 3.83 18.36
N THR A 378 -3.63 3.72 18.24
CA THR A 378 -2.74 3.35 19.36
C THR A 378 -2.36 4.50 20.30
N HIS A 379 -2.32 5.77 19.88
CA HIS A 379 -1.57 6.81 20.64
C HIS A 379 -2.28 8.17 20.91
N ASP A 380 -3.61 8.24 20.91
CA ASP A 380 -4.37 9.52 20.95
C ASP A 380 -4.34 10.34 22.28
N ARG A 381 -3.38 10.13 23.20
CA ARG A 381 -3.28 10.95 24.43
C ARG A 381 -2.47 12.26 24.27
N ASN A 382 -1.67 12.43 23.21
CA ASN A 382 -0.56 13.41 23.19
C ASN A 382 -0.57 14.45 22.04
N GLY A 383 -1.73 14.82 21.48
CA GLY A 383 -1.79 15.82 20.39
C GLY A 383 -1.20 15.32 19.06
N ILE A 384 -1.32 14.01 18.81
CA ILE A 384 -0.74 13.29 17.66
C ILE A 384 -1.35 13.74 16.35
N LEU A 385 -2.66 14.01 16.30
CA LEU A 385 -3.29 14.62 15.14
C LEU A 385 -2.56 15.89 14.71
N PHE A 386 -2.12 16.73 15.66
CA PHE A 386 -1.43 17.99 15.37
C PHE A 386 0.03 17.78 14.94
N LYS A 387 0.70 16.72 15.41
CA LYS A 387 2.05 16.34 14.97
C LYS A 387 2.02 15.68 13.59
N LEU A 388 1.08 14.77 13.34
CA LEU A 388 0.80 14.20 12.02
C LEU A 388 0.40 15.30 11.02
N PHE A 389 -0.44 16.25 11.45
CA PHE A 389 -0.78 17.45 10.68
C PHE A 389 0.48 18.23 10.27
N ARG A 390 1.42 18.48 11.19
CA ARG A 390 2.69 19.15 10.88
C ARG A 390 3.63 18.33 9.99
N LEU A 391 3.70 17.01 10.19
CA LEU A 391 4.50 16.12 9.35
C LEU A 391 3.97 16.12 7.91
N LEU A 392 2.65 15.97 7.75
CA LEU A 392 1.98 16.00 6.46
C LEU A 392 2.06 17.39 5.81
N GLN A 393 2.01 18.48 6.60
CA GLN A 393 2.27 19.84 6.11
C GLN A 393 3.72 20.10 5.70
N ARG A 394 4.71 19.49 6.36
CA ARG A 394 6.13 19.64 5.95
C ARG A 394 6.38 19.02 4.58
N ASN A 395 5.65 17.96 4.24
CA ASN A 395 5.65 17.33 2.93
C ASN A 395 4.58 17.90 1.97
N SER A 396 3.76 18.89 2.38
CA SER A 396 2.54 19.31 1.66
C SER A 396 2.74 20.22 0.45
N ALA A 397 3.93 20.25 -0.15
CA ALA A 397 4.06 20.78 -1.50
C ALA A 397 3.40 19.87 -2.57
N ARG A 398 2.94 18.67 -2.18
CA ARG A 398 2.54 17.58 -3.08
C ARG A 398 1.06 17.22 -2.93
N GLU A 399 0.35 17.13 -4.06
CA GLU A 399 -1.11 16.98 -4.13
C GLU A 399 -1.63 15.68 -3.47
N MET A 400 -0.86 14.59 -3.56
CA MET A 400 -1.29 13.28 -3.06
C MET A 400 -1.20 13.14 -1.54
N ALA A 401 -0.18 13.75 -0.92
CA ALA A 401 -0.09 13.87 0.54
C ALA A 401 -1.32 14.60 1.12
N ASN A 402 -1.82 15.62 0.41
CA ASN A 402 -3.01 16.36 0.82
C ASN A 402 -4.29 15.51 0.72
N ILE A 403 -4.43 14.66 -0.31
CA ILE A 403 -5.57 13.75 -0.46
C ILE A 403 -5.56 12.69 0.65
N MET A 404 -4.42 12.03 0.88
CA MET A 404 -4.30 11.06 1.97
C MET A 404 -4.59 11.70 3.32
N PHE A 405 -3.95 12.82 3.63
CA PHE A 405 -4.19 13.58 4.87
C PHE A 405 -5.67 13.89 5.08
N ARG A 406 -6.39 14.19 4.02
CA ARG A 406 -7.82 14.46 4.05
C ARG A 406 -8.66 13.21 4.39
N TYR A 407 -8.37 12.07 3.78
CA TYR A 407 -9.00 10.79 4.18
C TYR A 407 -8.72 10.46 5.64
N SER A 408 -7.47 10.66 6.05
CA SER A 408 -7.00 10.48 7.42
C SER A 408 -7.83 11.24 8.45
N ILE A 409 -8.13 12.50 8.17
CA ILE A 409 -8.96 13.33 9.03
C ILE A 409 -10.32 12.67 9.24
N ILE A 410 -10.91 12.09 8.19
CA ILE A 410 -12.23 11.48 8.28
C ILE A 410 -12.18 10.21 9.14
N PHE A 411 -11.14 9.39 9.01
CA PHE A 411 -10.94 8.25 9.90
C PHE A 411 -10.69 8.69 11.36
N CYS A 412 -9.89 9.73 11.60
CA CYS A 412 -9.76 10.36 12.92
C CYS A 412 -11.13 10.81 13.47
N CYS A 413 -12.00 11.37 12.63
CA CYS A 413 -13.34 11.77 13.06
C CYS A 413 -14.11 10.59 13.62
N GLN A 414 -14.12 9.44 12.94
CA GLN A 414 -14.81 8.25 13.42
C GLN A 414 -14.31 7.81 14.79
N LYS A 415 -12.99 7.79 15.02
CA LYS A 415 -12.44 7.49 16.35
C LYS A 415 -12.86 8.50 17.42
N LEU A 416 -12.79 9.79 17.11
CA LEU A 416 -13.21 10.85 18.05
C LEU A 416 -14.70 10.76 18.37
N ILE A 417 -15.54 10.39 17.40
CA ILE A 417 -16.96 10.13 17.58
C ILE A 417 -17.16 8.93 18.53
N ASP A 418 -16.42 7.83 18.33
CA ASP A 418 -16.47 6.66 19.21
C ASP A 418 -16.14 7.06 20.66
N HIS A 419 -15.01 7.75 20.86
CA HIS A 419 -14.57 8.23 22.17
C HIS A 419 -15.57 9.20 22.81
N LEU A 420 -16.12 10.14 22.04
CA LEU A 420 -17.15 11.07 22.50
C LEU A 420 -18.38 10.30 23.01
N LEU A 421 -18.84 9.28 22.27
CA LEU A 421 -20.03 8.52 22.60
C LEU A 421 -19.81 7.63 23.83
N ILE A 422 -18.60 7.07 24.00
CA ILE A 422 -18.20 6.37 25.25
C ILE A 422 -18.25 7.35 26.43
N GLN A 423 -17.61 8.51 26.30
CA GLN A 423 -17.56 9.48 27.39
C GLN A 423 -18.92 10.08 27.72
N SER A 424 -19.79 10.30 26.73
CA SER A 424 -21.14 10.85 26.95
C SER A 424 -22.03 9.95 27.83
N ARG A 425 -21.78 8.63 27.83
CA ARG A 425 -22.42 7.67 28.75
C ARG A 425 -21.96 7.83 30.20
N ILE A 426 -20.78 8.42 30.40
CA ILE A 426 -20.11 8.56 31.70
C ILE A 426 -20.21 10.01 32.23
N ASN A 427 -20.15 11.02 31.34
CA ASN A 427 -20.07 12.44 31.71
C ASN A 427 -20.77 13.35 30.67
N LYS A 428 -21.59 14.31 31.15
CA LYS A 428 -22.55 15.06 30.30
C LYS A 428 -22.01 16.29 29.57
N ARG A 429 -20.73 16.66 29.70
CA ARG A 429 -20.19 17.91 29.12
C ARG A 429 -18.92 17.70 28.30
N ASN A 430 -19.07 17.56 26.98
CA ASN A 430 -17.96 17.43 26.01
C ASN A 430 -18.04 18.44 24.84
N HIS A 431 -18.41 19.69 25.13
CA HIS A 431 -18.62 20.73 24.10
C HIS A 431 -17.38 20.96 23.21
N GLY A 432 -16.17 20.90 23.78
CA GLY A 432 -14.93 21.05 23.01
C GLY A 432 -14.72 19.94 21.98
N LEU A 433 -15.01 18.69 22.33
CA LEU A 433 -14.84 17.54 21.43
C LEU A 433 -15.86 17.56 20.29
N HIS A 434 -17.10 17.96 20.55
CA HIS A 434 -18.10 18.19 19.50
C HIS A 434 -17.62 19.25 18.48
N LYS A 435 -17.08 20.38 18.94
CA LYS A 435 -16.54 21.44 18.06
C LYS A 435 -15.36 20.95 17.22
N THR A 436 -14.49 20.11 17.80
CA THR A 436 -13.40 19.46 17.07
C THR A 436 -13.94 18.56 15.97
N ILE A 437 -14.89 17.67 16.28
CA ILE A 437 -15.51 16.77 15.31
C ILE A 437 -16.16 17.56 14.17
N GLU A 438 -16.92 18.62 14.47
CA GLU A 438 -17.53 19.47 13.44
C GLU A 438 -16.50 20.14 12.54
N THR A 439 -15.38 20.60 13.09
CA THR A 439 -14.29 21.21 12.32
C THR A 439 -13.66 20.20 11.36
N LEU A 440 -13.37 18.99 11.86
CA LEU A 440 -12.78 17.93 11.04
C LEU A 440 -13.74 17.44 9.95
N LEU A 441 -15.04 17.32 10.26
CA LEU A 441 -16.07 17.00 9.27
C LEU A 441 -16.13 18.04 8.14
N ARG A 442 -16.01 19.34 8.44
CA ARG A 442 -15.95 20.39 7.39
C ARG A 442 -14.77 20.22 6.44
N ILE A 443 -13.63 19.73 6.93
CA ILE A 443 -12.48 19.38 6.09
C ILE A 443 -12.80 18.12 5.28
N GLY A 444 -13.42 17.12 5.93
CA GLY A 444 -13.93 15.89 5.32
C GLY A 444 -14.83 16.11 4.09
N TYR A 445 -15.61 17.18 4.07
CA TYR A 445 -16.51 17.51 2.96
C TYR A 445 -15.80 17.84 1.65
N ARG A 446 -14.50 18.12 1.70
CA ARG A 446 -13.69 18.55 0.55
C ARG A 446 -12.71 17.47 0.10
N VAL A 447 -12.87 16.25 0.61
CA VAL A 447 -11.97 15.13 0.32
C VAL A 447 -12.35 14.49 -1.00
N ASP A 448 -13.61 14.08 -1.09
CA ASP A 448 -14.21 13.37 -2.20
C ASP A 448 -15.73 13.59 -2.21
N VAL A 449 -16.47 12.88 -3.06
CA VAL A 449 -17.90 13.13 -3.21
C VAL A 449 -18.76 12.56 -2.07
N THR A 450 -18.26 11.56 -1.32
CA THR A 450 -19.03 10.75 -0.36
C THR A 450 -18.55 10.83 1.09
N THR A 451 -17.28 10.60 1.35
CA THR A 451 -16.75 10.15 2.65
C THR A 451 -17.10 11.13 3.78
N GLY A 452 -16.77 12.42 3.62
CA GLY A 452 -17.04 13.41 4.66
C GLY A 452 -18.54 13.63 4.92
N LYS A 453 -19.36 13.56 3.88
CA LYS A 453 -20.83 13.71 3.98
C LYS A 453 -21.44 12.54 4.73
N LEU A 454 -21.01 11.31 4.40
CA LEU A 454 -21.43 10.09 5.08
C LEU A 454 -21.03 10.10 6.55
N THR A 455 -19.77 10.41 6.88
CA THR A 455 -19.34 10.47 8.28
C THR A 455 -20.12 11.52 9.07
N ALA A 456 -20.45 12.67 8.47
CA ALA A 456 -21.30 13.67 9.12
C ALA A 456 -22.75 13.19 9.31
N ALA A 457 -23.34 12.54 8.30
CA ALA A 457 -24.67 11.96 8.42
C ALA A 457 -24.71 10.91 9.54
N THR A 458 -23.73 10.01 9.58
CA THR A 458 -23.59 8.98 10.61
C THR A 458 -23.45 9.59 11.99
N TYR A 459 -22.58 10.60 12.15
CA TYR A 459 -22.42 11.33 13.39
C TYR A 459 -23.74 11.96 13.88
N MET A 460 -24.47 12.66 12.99
CA MET A 460 -25.76 13.27 13.32
C MET A 460 -26.80 12.22 13.73
N TYR A 461 -26.83 11.07 13.06
CA TYR A 461 -27.69 9.95 13.44
C TYR A 461 -27.33 9.43 14.85
N LEU A 462 -26.04 9.27 15.16
CA LEU A 462 -25.59 8.72 16.44
C LEU A 462 -25.90 9.63 17.63
N ILE A 463 -25.86 10.96 17.45
CA ILE A 463 -26.24 11.92 18.49
C ILE A 463 -27.75 12.22 18.54
N GLY A 464 -28.56 11.46 17.78
CA GLY A 464 -30.03 11.58 17.79
C GLY A 464 -30.62 12.69 16.92
N LYS A 465 -29.80 13.43 16.16
CA LYS A 465 -30.25 14.48 15.22
C LYS A 465 -30.63 13.90 13.86
N THR A 466 -31.66 13.06 13.83
CA THR A 466 -32.01 12.24 12.66
C THR A 466 -32.44 13.05 11.43
N GLU A 467 -33.18 14.15 11.60
CA GLU A 467 -33.51 15.03 10.47
C GLU A 467 -32.27 15.73 9.89
N SER A 468 -31.29 16.08 10.72
CA SER A 468 -30.00 16.61 10.24
C SER A 468 -29.19 15.55 9.48
N ALA A 469 -29.22 14.29 9.93
CA ALA A 469 -28.62 13.18 9.21
C ALA A 469 -29.23 13.02 7.80
N LEU A 470 -30.56 13.05 7.70
CA LEU A 470 -31.27 13.03 6.41
C LEU A 470 -30.92 14.24 5.53
N SER A 471 -30.72 15.42 6.11
CA SER A 471 -30.27 16.60 5.33
C SER A 471 -28.92 16.38 4.67
N HIS A 472 -27.98 15.74 5.37
CA HIS A 472 -26.66 15.42 4.81
C HIS A 472 -26.74 14.31 3.75
N ILE A 473 -27.58 13.29 3.96
CA ILE A 473 -27.84 12.23 2.98
C ILE A 473 -28.44 12.80 1.70
N ARG A 474 -29.48 13.63 1.81
CA ARG A 474 -30.12 14.26 0.64
C ARG A 474 -29.14 15.11 -0.15
N ARG A 475 -28.29 15.86 0.56
CA ARG A 475 -27.22 16.65 -0.07
C ARG A 475 -26.21 15.76 -0.80
N LEU A 476 -25.82 14.63 -0.21
CA LEU A 476 -24.95 13.65 -0.87
C LEU A 476 -25.61 13.15 -2.16
N LEU A 477 -26.84 12.64 -2.08
CA LEU A 477 -27.55 12.10 -3.23
C LEU A 477 -27.76 13.15 -4.34
N SER A 478 -27.98 14.42 -3.99
CA SER A 478 -28.14 15.50 -4.98
C SER A 478 -26.84 15.94 -5.63
N GLU A 479 -25.71 15.82 -4.92
CA GLU A 479 -24.38 16.21 -5.41
C GLU A 479 -23.60 15.01 -5.97
N TYR A 480 -24.14 13.79 -5.89
CA TYR A 480 -23.46 12.58 -6.34
C TYR A 480 -23.41 12.58 -7.88
N PRO A 481 -22.22 12.66 -8.48
CA PRO A 481 -22.12 12.75 -9.92
C PRO A 481 -22.43 11.40 -10.57
N PRO A 482 -23.05 11.39 -11.77
CA PRO A 482 -23.30 10.14 -12.51
C PRO A 482 -22.02 9.47 -13.00
N TYR A 483 -20.89 10.19 -12.99
CA TYR A 483 -19.56 9.72 -13.36
C TYR A 483 -18.68 9.42 -12.12
N ALA A 484 -19.29 9.23 -10.95
CA ALA A 484 -18.52 8.97 -9.73
C ALA A 484 -17.87 7.59 -9.77
N LEU A 485 -16.55 7.53 -9.60
CA LEU A 485 -15.77 6.30 -9.55
C LEU A 485 -15.72 5.75 -8.13
N ASN A 486 -16.06 4.47 -7.96
CA ASN A 486 -15.81 3.68 -6.76
C ASN A 486 -14.98 2.43 -7.15
N LEU A 487 -14.74 1.51 -6.21
CA LEU A 487 -13.99 0.28 -6.50
C LEU A 487 -14.74 -0.71 -7.41
N THR A 488 -16.06 -0.55 -7.55
CA THR A 488 -16.94 -1.37 -8.38
C THR A 488 -17.31 -0.61 -9.66
N LEU A 489 -16.36 -0.55 -10.60
CA LEU A 489 -16.53 0.18 -11.85
C LEU A 489 -17.55 -0.50 -12.78
N ASP A 490 -18.55 0.27 -13.24
CA ASP A 490 -19.32 -0.05 -14.44
C ASP A 490 -18.82 0.76 -15.65
N ASN A 491 -18.96 0.20 -16.85
CA ASN A 491 -18.40 0.78 -18.07
C ASN A 491 -19.05 2.11 -18.50
N ASP A 492 -20.29 2.37 -18.10
CA ASP A 492 -21.01 3.58 -18.50
C ASP A 492 -20.59 4.78 -17.64
N THR A 493 -20.50 4.59 -16.32
CA THR A 493 -19.92 5.55 -15.38
C THR A 493 -18.48 5.89 -15.77
N LEU A 494 -17.73 4.89 -16.21
CA LEU A 494 -16.38 5.03 -16.72
C LEU A 494 -16.33 5.95 -17.93
N ALA A 495 -17.17 5.72 -18.94
CA ALA A 495 -17.23 6.55 -20.14
C ALA A 495 -17.61 8.01 -19.82
N ALA A 496 -18.51 8.22 -18.86
CA ALA A 496 -18.91 9.55 -18.43
C ALA A 496 -17.78 10.30 -17.68
N TYR A 497 -17.00 9.62 -16.83
CA TYR A 497 -15.83 10.19 -16.16
C TYR A 497 -14.82 10.74 -17.16
N MET A 498 -14.64 10.00 -18.25
CA MET A 498 -13.67 10.31 -19.30
C MET A 498 -13.99 11.58 -20.04
N ASP A 499 -15.24 11.68 -20.46
CA ASP A 499 -15.74 12.81 -21.21
C ASP A 499 -15.70 14.09 -20.37
N VAL A 500 -16.03 13.98 -19.08
CA VAL A 500 -16.15 15.15 -18.20
C VAL A 500 -14.83 15.62 -17.61
N LEU A 501 -13.94 14.70 -17.20
CA LEU A 501 -12.76 15.03 -16.40
C LEU A 501 -11.43 14.81 -17.13
N CYS A 502 -11.22 13.65 -17.77
CA CYS A 502 -9.94 13.36 -18.45
C CYS A 502 -9.75 14.21 -19.72
N SER A 503 -10.82 14.47 -20.48
CA SER A 503 -10.75 15.30 -21.70
C SER A 503 -10.26 16.74 -21.45
N ARG A 504 -10.25 17.20 -20.19
CA ARG A 504 -9.95 18.58 -19.78
C ARG A 504 -8.61 18.77 -19.10
N GLY A 505 -7.83 17.69 -18.90
CA GLY A 505 -6.49 17.76 -18.31
C GLY A 505 -6.45 18.30 -16.87
N TYR A 506 -7.48 18.02 -16.08
CA TYR A 506 -7.52 18.45 -14.67
C TYR A 506 -6.47 17.72 -13.84
N ALA A 507 -5.93 18.39 -12.81
CA ALA A 507 -5.06 17.75 -11.84
C ALA A 507 -5.79 16.64 -11.07
N ILE A 508 -5.06 15.57 -10.71
CA ILE A 508 -5.61 14.38 -10.02
C ILE A 508 -6.41 14.74 -8.76
N GLY A 509 -5.93 15.67 -7.94
CA GLY A 509 -6.65 16.03 -6.72
C GLY A 509 -7.94 16.78 -6.99
N TYR A 510 -8.07 17.45 -8.13
CA TYR A 510 -9.37 17.94 -8.58
C TYR A 510 -10.28 16.78 -8.98
N LYS A 511 -9.81 15.84 -9.80
CA LYS A 511 -10.61 14.68 -10.22
C LYS A 511 -11.11 13.86 -9.03
N VAL A 512 -10.25 13.59 -8.04
CA VAL A 512 -10.62 12.89 -6.80
C VAL A 512 -11.76 13.60 -6.07
N ARG A 513 -11.69 14.93 -5.94
CA ARG A 513 -12.75 15.70 -5.28
C ARG A 513 -14.09 15.69 -6.03
N GLN A 514 -14.04 15.57 -7.36
CA GLN A 514 -15.22 15.70 -8.22
C GLN A 514 -15.87 14.37 -8.57
N ALA A 515 -15.13 13.27 -8.57
CA ALA A 515 -15.64 12.00 -9.05
C ALA A 515 -15.33 10.83 -8.13
N TYR A 516 -14.33 10.90 -7.27
CA TYR A 516 -14.01 9.71 -6.47
C TYR A 516 -15.02 9.55 -5.33
N ALA A 517 -15.51 8.34 -5.16
CA ALA A 517 -16.47 7.92 -4.15
C ALA A 517 -15.84 6.76 -3.37
N MET A 518 -15.09 7.08 -2.32
CA MET A 518 -14.46 6.05 -1.49
C MET A 518 -15.51 5.24 -0.73
N ASP A 519 -15.24 3.95 -0.59
CA ASP A 519 -16.02 3.06 0.26
C ASP A 519 -16.06 3.54 1.71
N TYR A 520 -17.21 3.35 2.34
CA TYR A 520 -17.37 3.63 3.77
C TYR A 520 -16.89 2.43 4.59
N PHE A 521 -15.78 2.60 5.29
CA PHE A 521 -15.20 1.53 6.09
C PHE A 521 -15.91 1.41 7.45
N LEU A 522 -16.41 0.21 7.74
CA LEU A 522 -16.84 -0.18 9.07
C LEU A 522 -15.63 -0.72 9.83
N ILE A 523 -15.30 -0.09 10.96
CA ILE A 523 -14.09 -0.41 11.73
C ILE A 523 -14.49 -1.02 13.08
N GLN A 524 -14.05 -2.25 13.32
CA GLN A 524 -14.41 -3.00 14.52
C GLN A 524 -13.87 -2.36 15.81
N ASP A 525 -12.74 -1.64 15.74
CA ASP A 525 -12.20 -0.90 16.90
C ASP A 525 -13.07 0.29 17.33
N PHE A 526 -13.93 0.80 16.44
CA PHE A 526 -14.73 2.02 16.67
C PHE A 526 -16.23 1.73 16.68
N LEU A 527 -16.65 0.66 17.37
CA LEU A 527 -18.06 0.21 17.37
C LEU A 527 -19.06 1.32 17.73
N ASN A 528 -18.72 2.25 18.62
CA ASN A 528 -19.64 3.32 19.00
C ASN A 528 -19.83 4.38 17.91
N ALA A 529 -18.87 4.51 16.99
CA ALA A 529 -19.00 5.33 15.80
C ALA A 529 -19.84 4.68 14.69
N LEU A 530 -20.39 3.49 14.93
CA LEU A 530 -21.29 2.81 14.00
C LEU A 530 -22.75 2.87 14.48
N PRO A 531 -23.72 3.02 13.55
CA PRO A 531 -25.13 2.80 13.85
C PRO A 531 -25.34 1.43 14.54
N PRO A 532 -26.16 1.34 15.60
CA PRO A 532 -26.26 0.12 16.39
C PRO A 532 -26.54 -1.18 15.61
N PRO A 533 -27.44 -1.20 14.60
CA PRO A 533 -27.60 -2.36 13.71
C PRO A 533 -26.32 -2.85 13.04
N LEU A 534 -25.44 -1.93 12.66
CA LEU A 534 -24.19 -2.25 11.96
C LEU A 534 -23.11 -2.77 12.91
N ARG A 535 -23.24 -2.53 14.22
CA ARG A 535 -22.36 -3.14 15.24
C ARG A 535 -22.56 -4.65 15.30
N ILE A 536 -23.81 -5.09 15.20
CA ILE A 536 -24.17 -6.52 15.17
C ILE A 536 -23.67 -7.16 13.87
N PHE A 537 -23.78 -6.44 12.76
CA PHE A 537 -23.26 -6.89 11.47
C PHE A 537 -21.74 -7.12 11.53
N ILE A 538 -20.96 -6.12 11.95
CA ILE A 538 -19.49 -6.23 11.95
C ILE A 538 -19.00 -7.28 12.96
N SER A 539 -19.70 -7.50 14.07
CA SER A 539 -19.34 -8.56 15.03
C SER A 539 -19.51 -9.99 14.50
N THR A 540 -20.05 -10.17 13.29
CA THR A 540 -20.10 -11.49 12.62
C THR A 540 -18.81 -11.83 11.87
N PHE A 541 -17.87 -10.88 11.77
CA PHE A 541 -16.58 -11.07 11.14
C PHE A 541 -15.49 -11.33 12.20
N PRO A 542 -14.40 -12.05 11.84
CA PRO A 542 -13.24 -12.21 12.73
C PRO A 542 -12.66 -10.88 13.22
N ASP A 543 -12.01 -10.92 14.39
CA ASP A 543 -11.41 -9.73 15.02
C ASP A 543 -10.33 -9.06 14.13
N ASN A 544 -10.22 -7.72 14.25
CA ASN A 544 -9.31 -6.84 13.51
C ASN A 544 -9.63 -6.62 12.01
N ILE A 545 -10.87 -6.85 11.57
CA ILE A 545 -11.27 -6.61 10.18
C ILE A 545 -11.93 -5.23 10.03
N SER A 546 -11.47 -4.45 9.04
CA SER A 546 -12.25 -3.33 8.49
C SER A 546 -13.04 -3.81 7.28
N VAL A 547 -14.36 -3.60 7.29
CA VAL A 547 -15.24 -4.01 6.19
C VAL A 547 -15.58 -2.79 5.32
N PRO A 548 -15.10 -2.72 4.06
CA PRO A 548 -15.51 -1.67 3.14
C PRO A 548 -16.97 -1.90 2.69
N LEU A 549 -17.77 -0.84 2.67
CA LEU A 549 -19.10 -0.84 2.08
C LEU A 549 -19.17 0.19 0.95
N GLU A 550 -19.76 -0.20 -0.17
CA GLU A 550 -20.03 0.70 -1.30
C GLU A 550 -20.83 1.92 -0.79
N PRO A 551 -20.43 3.15 -1.15
CA PRO A 551 -20.88 4.34 -0.45
C PRO A 551 -22.37 4.65 -0.63
N LEU A 552 -22.97 4.34 -1.78
CA LEU A 552 -24.41 4.54 -1.99
C LEU A 552 -25.22 3.49 -1.22
N SER A 553 -24.74 2.25 -1.15
CA SER A 553 -25.32 1.18 -0.35
C SER A 553 -25.36 1.59 1.11
N TYR A 554 -24.24 2.07 1.65
CA TYR A 554 -24.21 2.63 3.01
C TYR A 554 -25.14 3.85 3.18
N THR A 555 -25.22 4.72 2.16
CA THR A 555 -26.14 5.88 2.16
C THR A 555 -27.59 5.43 2.36
N TYR A 556 -28.08 4.47 1.57
CA TYR A 556 -29.45 3.98 1.66
C TYR A 556 -29.71 3.18 2.95
N VAL A 557 -28.69 2.50 3.48
CA VAL A 557 -28.77 1.85 4.80
C VAL A 557 -28.99 2.90 5.89
N LEU A 558 -28.15 3.94 5.93
CA LEU A 558 -28.28 5.00 6.92
C LEU A 558 -29.60 5.78 6.76
N GLU A 559 -30.04 6.02 5.53
CA GLU A 559 -31.33 6.62 5.22
C GLU A 559 -32.49 5.79 5.76
N SER A 560 -32.45 4.47 5.52
CA SER A 560 -33.45 3.52 6.03
C SER A 560 -33.50 3.53 7.56
N LEU A 561 -32.35 3.53 8.24
CA LEU A 561 -32.27 3.66 9.70
C LEU A 561 -32.87 4.98 10.20
N CYS A 562 -32.68 6.08 9.47
CA CYS A 562 -33.30 7.35 9.80
C CYS A 562 -34.83 7.28 9.67
N TYR A 563 -35.35 6.67 8.61
CA TYR A 563 -36.79 6.51 8.41
C TYR A 563 -37.45 5.56 9.40
N ILE A 564 -36.75 4.49 9.82
CA ILE A 564 -37.22 3.61 10.90
C ILE A 564 -37.38 4.41 12.20
N ARG A 565 -36.36 5.19 12.58
CA ARG A 565 -36.40 6.01 13.80
C ARG A 565 -37.45 7.10 13.76
N LEU A 566 -37.72 7.67 12.59
CA LEU A 566 -38.77 8.69 12.38
C LEU A 566 -40.15 8.11 12.04
N GLU A 567 -40.27 6.78 11.98
CA GLU A 567 -41.53 6.08 11.63
C GLU A 567 -42.11 6.48 10.25
N LYS A 568 -41.23 6.84 9.30
CA LYS A 568 -41.61 7.23 7.92
C LYS A 568 -41.60 6.03 6.96
N PHE A 569 -42.50 5.08 7.20
CA PHE A 569 -42.53 3.77 6.52
C PHE A 569 -42.68 3.82 4.98
N ALA A 570 -43.40 4.79 4.43
CA ALA A 570 -43.51 4.96 2.98
C ALA A 570 -42.16 5.32 2.35
N LEU A 571 -41.38 6.17 3.02
CA LEU A 571 -40.04 6.55 2.58
C LEU A 571 -39.03 5.43 2.83
N LEU A 572 -39.20 4.67 3.92
CA LEU A 572 -38.43 3.46 4.18
C LEU A 572 -38.52 2.49 3.00
N LYS A 573 -39.73 2.17 2.53
CA LYS A 573 -39.96 1.28 1.37
C LYS A 573 -39.22 1.75 0.12
N LYS A 574 -39.21 3.06 -0.13
CA LYS A 574 -38.51 3.66 -1.29
C LYS A 574 -37.00 3.49 -1.13
N SER A 575 -36.45 3.83 0.04
CA SER A 575 -35.03 3.72 0.36
C SER A 575 -34.52 2.28 0.27
N THR A 576 -35.25 1.31 0.83
CA THR A 576 -34.89 -0.11 0.74
C THR A 576 -34.93 -0.64 -0.69
N ARG A 577 -35.85 -0.15 -1.53
CA ARG A 577 -35.87 -0.53 -2.95
C ARG A 577 -34.65 0.00 -3.70
N CYS A 578 -34.23 1.24 -3.43
CA CYS A 578 -32.99 1.78 -4.00
C CYS A 578 -31.77 0.97 -3.56
N LEU A 579 -31.71 0.55 -2.29
CA LEU A 579 -30.64 -0.31 -1.78
C LEU A 579 -30.61 -1.67 -2.50
N VAL A 580 -31.76 -2.34 -2.64
CA VAL A 580 -31.85 -3.64 -3.33
C VAL A 580 -31.38 -3.53 -4.77
N ASN A 581 -31.92 -2.57 -5.54
CA ASN A 581 -31.51 -2.36 -6.93
C ASN A 581 -30.00 -2.13 -7.03
N ARG A 582 -29.43 -1.33 -6.12
CA ARG A 582 -27.99 -1.03 -6.14
C ARG A 582 -27.14 -2.26 -5.83
N LEU A 583 -27.60 -3.16 -4.97
CA LEU A 583 -26.87 -4.38 -4.65
C LEU A 583 -26.98 -5.43 -5.75
N ASP A 584 -28.12 -5.53 -6.43
CA ASP A 584 -28.30 -6.35 -7.63
C ASP A 584 -27.29 -5.96 -8.72
N ASP A 585 -26.95 -4.67 -8.84
CA ASP A 585 -25.94 -4.17 -9.79
C ASP A 585 -24.48 -4.56 -9.43
N LEU A 586 -24.20 -4.98 -8.18
CA LEU A 586 -22.83 -5.13 -7.64
C LEU A 586 -22.25 -6.57 -7.61
N THR A 587 -22.96 -7.61 -8.12
CA THR A 587 -22.59 -9.05 -8.23
C THR A 587 -22.73 -9.96 -6.98
N ASP A 588 -22.72 -11.29 -7.20
CA ASP A 588 -23.09 -12.42 -6.29
C ASP A 588 -22.51 -12.41 -4.85
N ASN A 589 -21.40 -11.72 -4.58
CA ASN A 589 -20.82 -11.65 -3.22
C ASN A 589 -21.54 -10.66 -2.29
N TYR A 590 -22.34 -9.73 -2.84
CA TYR A 590 -23.07 -8.74 -2.06
C TYR A 590 -24.31 -9.31 -1.36
N ASP A 591 -24.83 -10.45 -1.82
CA ASP A 591 -25.96 -11.14 -1.19
C ASP A 591 -25.64 -11.54 0.26
N ILE A 592 -24.41 -11.98 0.52
CA ILE A 592 -23.98 -12.39 1.87
C ILE A 592 -23.85 -11.17 2.78
N MET A 593 -23.19 -10.09 2.30
CA MET A 593 -23.05 -8.85 3.06
C MET A 593 -24.41 -8.24 3.37
N PHE A 594 -25.30 -8.18 2.38
CA PHE A 594 -26.64 -7.66 2.51
C PHE A 594 -27.49 -8.47 3.47
N THR A 595 -27.50 -9.81 3.34
CA THR A 595 -28.21 -10.72 4.25
C THR A 595 -27.74 -10.53 5.69
N ARG A 596 -26.41 -10.49 5.92
CA ARG A 596 -25.84 -10.24 7.25
C ARG A 596 -26.22 -8.86 7.79
N MET A 597 -26.26 -7.84 6.94
CA MET A 597 -26.62 -6.47 7.33
C MET A 597 -28.11 -6.37 7.72
N CYS A 598 -29.00 -6.92 6.90
CA CYS A 598 -30.43 -7.02 7.23
C CYS A 598 -30.65 -7.81 8.53
N ASN A 599 -29.93 -8.91 8.74
CA ASN A 599 -29.96 -9.65 9.99
C ASN A 599 -29.51 -8.80 11.19
N GLY A 600 -28.49 -7.95 11.03
CA GLY A 600 -28.07 -6.98 12.05
C GLY A 600 -29.16 -5.98 12.42
N ILE A 601 -29.88 -5.43 11.42
CA ILE A 601 -31.04 -4.54 11.61
C ILE A 601 -32.16 -5.25 12.36
N ILE A 602 -32.53 -6.46 11.92
CA ILE A 602 -33.60 -7.25 12.54
C ILE A 602 -33.26 -7.57 14.00
N LYS A 603 -32.04 -8.06 14.28
CA LYS A 603 -31.60 -8.42 15.63
C LYS A 603 -31.57 -7.22 16.58
N TYR A 604 -31.12 -6.06 16.10
CA TYR A 604 -31.10 -4.85 16.91
C TYR A 604 -32.52 -4.45 17.33
N GLU A 605 -33.43 -4.38 16.35
CA GLU A 605 -34.82 -4.01 16.59
C GLU A 605 -35.57 -5.07 17.43
N GLN A 606 -35.16 -6.35 17.41
CA GLN A 606 -35.68 -7.40 18.32
C GLN A 606 -35.31 -7.15 19.78
N ASN A 607 -34.11 -6.64 20.02
CA ASN A 607 -33.55 -6.40 21.36
C ASN A 607 -33.95 -5.04 21.94
N ASP A 608 -34.35 -4.07 21.10
CA ASP A 608 -34.88 -2.79 21.56
C ASP A 608 -36.32 -2.96 22.08
N GLY A 609 -36.45 -3.26 23.38
CA GLY A 609 -37.69 -3.65 24.04
C GLY A 609 -38.83 -2.62 24.06
N GLN A 610 -38.68 -1.46 23.43
CA GLN A 610 -39.67 -0.38 23.45
C GLN A 610 -40.60 -0.30 22.24
N SER A 611 -40.44 -1.05 21.13
CA SER A 611 -41.42 -0.98 20.02
C SER A 611 -41.50 -2.18 19.07
N ALA A 612 -42.20 -3.24 19.50
CA ALA A 612 -42.52 -4.39 18.65
C ALA A 612 -43.27 -4.01 17.34
N CYS A 613 -44.05 -2.93 17.35
CA CYS A 613 -44.78 -2.45 16.16
C CYS A 613 -43.84 -1.80 15.11
N ARG A 614 -42.84 -1.02 15.57
CA ARG A 614 -41.81 -0.45 14.68
C ARG A 614 -40.95 -1.55 14.07
N TRP A 615 -40.57 -2.53 14.88
CA TRP A 615 -39.89 -3.74 14.42
C TRP A 615 -40.71 -4.44 13.33
N PHE A 616 -41.97 -4.78 13.61
CA PHE A 616 -42.81 -5.53 12.67
C PHE A 616 -43.02 -4.80 11.35
N ALA A 617 -43.33 -3.50 11.39
CA ALA A 617 -43.50 -2.69 10.18
C ALA A 617 -42.22 -2.59 9.36
N SER A 618 -41.07 -2.40 10.02
CA SER A 618 -39.76 -2.29 9.35
C SER A 618 -39.33 -3.62 8.73
N VAL A 619 -39.44 -4.72 9.49
CA VAL A 619 -39.12 -6.07 9.01
C VAL A 619 -40.04 -6.49 7.87
N HIS A 620 -41.34 -6.23 7.97
CA HIS A 620 -42.30 -6.55 6.91
C HIS A 620 -42.01 -5.76 5.62
N ILE A 621 -41.69 -4.47 5.73
CA ILE A 621 -41.34 -3.65 4.57
C ILE A 621 -40.03 -4.11 3.95
N ILE A 622 -39.00 -4.35 4.77
CA ILE A 622 -37.70 -4.85 4.28
C ILE A 622 -37.93 -6.19 3.58
N ALA A 623 -38.52 -7.19 4.25
CA ALA A 623 -38.75 -8.53 3.72
C ALA A 623 -39.59 -8.54 2.43
N ASN A 624 -40.66 -7.73 2.34
CA ASN A 624 -41.47 -7.63 1.12
C ASN A 624 -40.76 -6.91 -0.03
N THR A 625 -39.69 -6.17 0.25
CA THR A 625 -38.88 -5.52 -0.79
C THR A 625 -37.76 -6.45 -1.28
N LEU A 626 -37.40 -7.49 -0.52
CA LEU A 626 -36.43 -8.51 -0.92
C LEU A 626 -37.05 -9.46 -1.95
N GLN A 627 -36.31 -9.77 -3.03
CA GLN A 627 -36.75 -10.78 -4.01
C GLN A 627 -36.98 -12.16 -3.34
N PRO A 628 -37.76 -13.07 -3.95
CA PRO A 628 -38.14 -14.36 -3.36
C PRO A 628 -36.96 -15.29 -2.98
N VAL A 629 -35.79 -15.10 -3.60
CA VAL A 629 -34.60 -15.96 -3.41
C VAL A 629 -33.93 -15.73 -2.04
N LEU A 630 -33.92 -14.50 -1.53
CA LEU A 630 -33.41 -14.18 -0.19
C LEU A 630 -34.41 -14.54 0.93
N PHE A 631 -35.70 -14.69 0.60
CA PHE A 631 -36.77 -14.94 1.55
C PHE A 631 -36.61 -16.26 2.34
N LYS A 632 -35.91 -17.24 1.76
CA LYS A 632 -35.75 -18.59 2.33
C LYS A 632 -34.86 -18.63 3.58
N SER A 633 -33.91 -17.69 3.74
CA SER A 633 -33.13 -17.54 4.99
C SER A 633 -33.80 -16.62 6.02
N PHE A 634 -34.78 -15.81 5.59
CA PHE A 634 -35.49 -14.84 6.42
C PHE A 634 -36.72 -15.44 7.15
N SER A 635 -37.35 -16.50 6.60
CA SER A 635 -38.56 -17.09 7.18
C SER A 635 -38.35 -17.61 8.59
N ASP A 636 -37.20 -18.22 8.87
CA ASP A 636 -36.98 -18.92 10.14
C ASP A 636 -36.84 -17.95 11.32
N SER A 637 -36.19 -16.80 11.11
CA SER A 637 -36.04 -15.76 12.14
C SER A 637 -37.35 -15.01 12.44
N ILE A 638 -38.19 -14.81 11.42
CA ILE A 638 -39.53 -14.19 11.55
C ILE A 638 -40.47 -15.15 12.28
N MET A 639 -40.47 -16.43 11.93
CA MET A 639 -41.30 -17.46 12.57
C MET A 639 -40.92 -17.69 14.03
N MET A 640 -39.62 -17.66 14.36
CA MET A 640 -39.13 -17.81 15.74
C MET A 640 -39.56 -16.65 16.65
N TYR A 641 -39.63 -15.42 16.11
CA TYR A 641 -40.10 -14.26 16.86
C TYR A 641 -41.64 -14.16 16.93
N ILE A 642 -42.38 -14.58 15.90
CA ILE A 642 -43.84 -14.75 16.00
C ILE A 642 -44.17 -15.75 17.12
N ALA A 643 -43.43 -16.86 17.20
CA ALA A 643 -43.54 -17.81 18.30
C ALA A 643 -43.20 -17.18 19.66
N CYS A 644 -42.17 -16.33 19.74
CA CYS A 644 -41.77 -15.60 20.96
C CYS A 644 -42.76 -14.50 21.39
N LEU A 645 -43.35 -13.77 20.44
CA LEU A 645 -44.40 -12.76 20.67
C LEU A 645 -45.71 -13.41 21.12
N LEU A 646 -46.10 -14.52 20.49
CA LEU A 646 -47.23 -15.34 20.94
C LEU A 646 -46.97 -15.83 22.37
N ASN A 647 -45.77 -16.33 22.67
CA ASN A 647 -45.40 -16.75 24.03
C ASN A 647 -45.39 -15.60 25.06
N ARG A 648 -44.97 -14.38 24.69
CA ARG A 648 -45.00 -13.20 25.57
C ARG A 648 -46.41 -12.64 25.79
N ARG A 649 -47.28 -12.66 24.77
CA ARG A 649 -48.70 -12.29 24.91
C ARG A 649 -49.46 -13.28 25.80
N PHE A 650 -49.21 -14.59 25.64
CA PHE A 650 -49.79 -15.61 26.53
C PHE A 650 -49.36 -15.48 28.00
N ARG A 651 -48.21 -14.86 28.28
CA ARG A 651 -47.73 -14.62 29.66
C ARG A 651 -48.15 -13.28 30.27
N THR A 652 -48.61 -12.30 29.49
CA THR A 652 -48.91 -10.94 29.99
C THR A 652 -50.39 -10.54 29.92
N GLY A 653 -51.28 -11.40 29.38
CA GLY A 653 -52.72 -11.24 29.53
C GLY A 653 -53.31 -9.93 28.95
N ARG A 654 -52.67 -9.35 27.93
CA ARG A 654 -53.19 -8.22 27.15
C ARG A 654 -53.13 -8.47 25.65
#